data_AF-A0A9D1N6V4-F1
#
_entry.id   AF-A0A9D1N6V4-F1
#
_cell.length_a   1.000
_cell.length_b   1.000
_cell.length_c   1.000
_cell.angle_alpha   90.00
_cell.angle_beta   90.00
_cell.angle_gamma   90.00
#
_symmetry.space_group_name_H-M   'P 1'
#
loop_
_entity.id
_entity.type
_entity.pdbx_description
1 polymer ?
#
loop_
_entity_poly.entity_id
_entity_poly.type
_entity_poly.pdbx_seq_one_letter_code
_entity_poly.pdbx_strand_id
1 'polypeptide(L)'
;MKAFETIRSSSHKSVSAAFVGTPQTTAGGGLDIFRMIAAFLVVAIHTAPLDSFSRDIDFLFTGVLARVAVPFFFMVTGHFTASRFFLSDEPDSDGIGAGCGRARAALLSSLKKLGLLYAAASILYLPVAVYAGYYDGLTATGLLRLVIFDGTFYHLWYFPACMMGSALLYAMSRFMSLTGATVISMFLYVIGLAGDSYFGIASRLPLIDHFLDGAFHLFSYTRNGLFFAPLFLLLGIWCGGRLAPKGRGYGRRPISTAVRSAILTLFLAAMTAEGFSLYLGRLQRHDSMYVMLVPVMISLYRLLLTIPVSQSPRLRPISTLIYIIHPGSIVFIRLLADISGLEWLLTSNSLVHYIAVSLLSLTIALLADAILFSRRTAGGCFRTESHCLSKASRDTWENRSPEWSRDRAWAEIDMDALAANVTFLRSRLPEGCRLMPAVKAEAYGHGAVIIARELNRLGIRSFCVACIDEGISLREAGICGEILILGYTHPSRFDQLLRYRLIQTAVDLAHARAMDDFGKKHGRHIQVHLAVDTGMRRLGEPCENIEGFRLMMAMENLEISGLFTHLAASDMTDASSRRFTEKQLESFRTLASALGISSEAGGERRPKALNRLKLHVLASYGILNYPEGAFHYARVGIALYGVLSSREDEENYDTPLRPVLSVKARVTSVRKLRAGESAGYAMAFTASKEMKIAALAIGYADGLPRELSNMKGSVLIAGKRAPIIGRICMDQTIIDVSHIDKVCAGDVAVIIGSGDGGSIRASQLAASAGTITNEILSRLGNRLPRIPVKAFHAIMDSDR
;
A
#
# COMPACT_ATOMS: atom_id res chain seq x y z
N MET A 1 21.94 22.13 -7.19
CA MET A 1 21.95 21.04 -6.17
C MET A 1 21.16 21.36 -4.91
N LYS A 2 21.34 22.50 -4.23
CA LYS A 2 20.53 22.87 -3.04
C LYS A 2 19.03 23.10 -3.30
N ALA A 3 18.65 23.53 -4.52
CA ALA A 3 17.23 23.63 -4.93
C ALA A 3 16.49 22.28 -4.96
N PHE A 4 17.21 21.16 -5.12
CA PHE A 4 16.63 19.81 -5.05
C PHE A 4 16.52 19.29 -3.60
N GLU A 5 17.21 19.90 -2.64
CA GLU A 5 17.11 19.56 -1.21
C GLU A 5 15.99 20.32 -0.49
N THR A 6 15.58 21.50 -0.97
CA THR A 6 14.40 22.21 -0.42
C THR A 6 13.07 21.49 -0.76
N ILE A 7 13.08 20.61 -1.77
CA ILE A 7 12.00 19.66 -2.07
C ILE A 7 11.87 18.60 -0.98
N ARG A 8 12.93 18.36 -0.18
CA ARG A 8 13.06 17.23 0.75
C ARG A 8 12.26 17.40 2.05
N SER A 9 11.96 18.61 2.50
CA SER A 9 11.18 18.81 3.75
C SER A 9 9.67 18.91 3.54
N SER A 10 9.21 19.15 2.31
CA SER A 10 7.78 19.34 2.00
C SER A 10 7.16 18.25 1.11
N SER A 11 7.98 17.34 0.57
CA SER A 11 7.53 16.22 -0.28
C SER A 11 7.21 14.93 0.49
N HIS A 12 7.59 14.83 1.77
CA HIS A 12 7.56 13.55 2.50
C HIS A 12 6.22 13.17 3.18
N LYS A 13 5.18 14.01 3.11
CA LYS A 13 3.86 13.69 3.74
C LYS A 13 2.64 13.65 2.81
N SER A 14 2.75 13.86 1.50
CA SER A 14 1.52 13.97 0.67
C SER A 14 1.56 13.38 -0.74
N VAL A 15 2.66 12.77 -1.20
CA VAL A 15 2.77 12.30 -2.60
C VAL A 15 1.97 11.02 -2.89
N SER A 16 1.55 10.25 -1.89
CA SER A 16 0.82 8.97 -2.08
C SER A 16 -0.69 9.02 -1.76
N ALA A 17 -1.21 10.07 -1.13
CA ALA A 17 -2.56 10.07 -0.54
C ALA A 17 -3.73 10.45 -1.49
N ALA A 18 -3.54 10.47 -2.81
CA ALA A 18 -4.60 10.81 -3.78
C ALA A 18 -5.38 9.59 -4.34
N PHE A 19 -4.89 8.37 -4.12
CA PHE A 19 -5.42 7.15 -4.74
C PHE A 19 -5.83 6.13 -3.69
N VAL A 20 -6.95 6.33 -3.00
CA VAL A 20 -7.61 5.25 -2.25
C VAL A 20 -9.11 5.42 -2.43
N GLY A 21 -9.67 4.68 -3.41
CA GLY A 21 -11.08 4.36 -3.49
C GLY A 21 -11.21 2.87 -3.19
N THR A 22 -12.19 2.51 -2.36
CA THR A 22 -12.55 1.16 -1.90
C THR A 22 -13.08 0.28 -3.05
N PRO A 23 -13.22 -1.06 -2.84
CA PRO A 23 -12.93 -2.07 -3.84
C PRO A 23 -14.04 -2.20 -4.86
N GLN A 24 -13.70 -2.03 -6.14
CA GLN A 24 -14.48 -2.52 -7.27
C GLN A 24 -13.60 -2.52 -8.53
N THR A 25 -13.34 -3.72 -9.05
CA THR A 25 -12.80 -4.03 -10.39
C THR A 25 -11.34 -3.61 -10.68
N THR A 26 -10.68 -4.42 -11.49
CA THR A 26 -9.30 -4.34 -12.01
C THR A 26 -8.99 -3.12 -12.89
N ALA A 27 -9.65 -1.98 -12.67
CA ALA A 27 -9.58 -0.82 -13.55
C ALA A 27 -8.35 0.06 -13.23
N GLY A 28 -7.37 0.12 -14.14
CA GLY A 28 -6.30 1.12 -14.09
C GLY A 28 -5.00 0.76 -14.82
N GLY A 29 -4.70 -0.52 -15.04
CA GLY A 29 -3.45 -0.92 -15.74
C GLY A 29 -3.40 -0.47 -17.20
N GLY A 30 -4.54 -0.49 -17.90
CA GLY A 30 -4.63 0.07 -19.25
C GLY A 30 -4.32 1.57 -19.32
N LEU A 31 -4.67 2.34 -18.27
CA LEU A 31 -4.32 3.76 -18.19
C LEU A 31 -2.81 3.94 -18.00
N ASP A 32 -2.15 3.13 -17.15
CA ASP A 32 -0.70 3.22 -16.92
C ASP A 32 0.11 2.92 -18.21
N ILE A 33 -0.33 1.95 -19.01
CA ILE A 33 0.29 1.64 -20.32
C ILE A 33 0.09 2.80 -21.29
N PHE A 34 -1.15 3.26 -21.49
CA PHE A 34 -1.43 4.33 -22.43
C PHE A 34 -0.74 5.63 -22.05
N ARG A 35 -0.45 5.85 -20.77
CA ARG A 35 0.30 7.00 -20.30
C ARG A 35 1.73 7.07 -20.85
N MET A 36 2.38 5.93 -21.08
CA MET A 36 3.67 5.88 -21.78
C MET A 36 3.50 6.21 -23.26
N ILE A 37 2.49 5.62 -23.91
CA ILE A 37 2.17 5.90 -25.32
C ILE A 37 1.91 7.41 -25.50
N ALA A 38 1.09 8.01 -24.64
CA ALA A 38 0.79 9.43 -24.64
C ALA A 38 2.04 10.30 -24.46
N ALA A 39 3.00 9.89 -23.62
CA ALA A 39 4.25 10.63 -23.47
C ALA A 39 5.05 10.67 -24.78
N PHE A 40 5.14 9.56 -25.52
CA PHE A 40 5.80 9.51 -26.82
C PHE A 40 5.00 10.23 -27.93
N LEU A 41 3.67 10.21 -27.86
CA LEU A 41 2.84 11.03 -28.75
C LEU A 41 3.10 12.53 -28.55
N VAL A 42 3.39 12.98 -27.31
CA VAL A 42 3.85 14.37 -27.09
C VAL A 42 5.19 14.63 -27.76
N VAL A 43 6.14 13.69 -27.67
CA VAL A 43 7.42 13.82 -28.39
C VAL A 43 7.17 13.94 -29.89
N ALA A 44 6.30 13.11 -30.46
CA ALA A 44 5.95 13.14 -31.88
C ALA A 44 5.37 14.50 -32.31
N ILE A 45 4.50 15.12 -31.50
CA ILE A 45 3.96 16.46 -31.76
C ILE A 45 5.07 17.51 -31.94
N HIS A 46 6.20 17.35 -31.23
CA HIS A 46 7.30 18.32 -31.25
C HIS A 46 8.40 17.99 -32.26
N THR A 47 8.45 16.76 -32.77
CA THR A 47 9.49 16.31 -33.71
C THR A 47 8.96 16.03 -35.13
N ALA A 48 7.64 15.99 -35.33
CA ALA A 48 7.01 15.76 -36.64
C ALA A 48 7.58 14.55 -37.39
N PRO A 49 7.50 13.32 -36.82
CA PRO A 49 8.27 12.15 -37.24
C PRO A 49 8.09 11.70 -38.69
N LEU A 50 7.02 12.14 -39.36
CA LEU A 50 6.69 11.70 -40.72
C LEU A 50 6.80 12.85 -41.73
N ASP A 51 7.21 14.05 -41.31
CA ASP A 51 7.29 15.25 -42.15
C ASP A 51 8.22 15.07 -43.35
N SER A 52 9.34 14.37 -43.15
CA SER A 52 10.30 14.06 -44.22
C SER A 52 9.78 13.05 -45.24
N PHE A 53 8.67 12.36 -44.98
CA PHE A 53 8.04 11.40 -45.90
C PHE A 53 6.82 12.02 -46.60
N SER A 54 5.92 12.61 -45.82
CA SER A 54 4.74 13.31 -46.32
C SER A 54 4.15 14.18 -45.22
N ARG A 55 3.98 15.47 -45.54
CA ARG A 55 3.32 16.44 -44.66
C ARG A 55 1.90 16.03 -44.27
N ASP A 56 1.16 15.43 -45.19
CA ASP A 56 -0.22 15.00 -44.93
C ASP A 56 -0.27 13.79 -43.99
N ILE A 57 0.69 12.86 -44.13
CA ILE A 57 0.81 11.72 -43.22
C ILE A 57 1.26 12.19 -41.85
N ASP A 58 2.20 13.15 -41.77
CA ASP A 58 2.57 13.74 -40.49
C ASP A 58 1.40 14.47 -39.85
N PHE A 59 0.65 15.28 -40.61
CA PHE A 59 -0.54 15.95 -40.10
C PHE A 59 -1.59 14.96 -39.56
N LEU A 60 -1.85 13.85 -40.26
CA LEU A 60 -2.70 12.78 -39.72
C LEU A 60 -2.17 12.26 -38.38
N PHE A 61 -0.86 12.04 -38.28
CA PHE A 61 -0.26 11.47 -37.08
C PHE A 61 -0.18 12.47 -35.92
N THR A 62 0.41 13.65 -36.14
CA THR A 62 0.71 14.66 -35.11
C THR A 62 -0.42 15.65 -34.90
N GLY A 63 -1.04 16.10 -36.00
CA GLY A 63 -2.15 17.05 -36.03
C GLY A 63 -3.47 16.44 -35.58
N VAL A 64 -3.71 15.15 -35.86
CA VAL A 64 -4.96 14.46 -35.49
C VAL A 64 -4.74 13.43 -34.39
N LEU A 65 -4.03 12.33 -34.66
CA LEU A 65 -3.99 11.17 -33.76
C LEU A 65 -3.28 11.47 -32.43
N ALA A 66 -2.14 12.16 -32.46
CA ALA A 66 -1.35 12.47 -31.28
C ALA A 66 -2.05 13.47 -30.35
N ARG A 67 -3.06 14.21 -30.83
CA ARG A 67 -3.81 15.20 -30.02
C ARG A 67 -4.60 14.61 -28.87
N VAL A 68 -4.78 13.29 -28.84
CA VAL A 68 -5.36 12.59 -27.67
C VAL A 68 -4.45 12.63 -26.43
N ALA A 69 -3.14 12.87 -26.60
CA ALA A 69 -2.15 12.69 -25.54
C ALA A 69 -2.33 13.65 -24.35
N VAL A 70 -2.45 14.96 -24.61
CA VAL A 70 -2.59 15.95 -23.52
C VAL A 70 -3.95 15.87 -22.82
N PRO A 71 -5.09 15.78 -23.54
CA PRO A 71 -6.40 15.47 -22.95
C PRO A 71 -6.38 14.25 -22.04
N PHE A 72 -5.66 13.19 -22.42
CA PHE A 72 -5.53 11.99 -21.60
C PHE A 72 -4.91 12.30 -20.23
N PHE A 73 -3.83 13.09 -20.18
CA PHE A 73 -3.19 13.48 -18.91
C PHE A 73 -4.13 14.33 -18.03
N PHE A 74 -4.93 15.22 -18.62
CA PHE A 74 -5.99 15.94 -17.90
C PHE A 74 -7.05 14.98 -17.35
N MET A 75 -7.55 14.03 -18.16
CA MET A 75 -8.54 13.05 -17.70
C MET A 75 -8.01 12.17 -16.57
N VAL A 76 -6.75 11.72 -16.63
CA VAL A 76 -6.10 10.99 -15.52
C VAL A 76 -6.04 11.86 -14.26
N THR A 77 -5.66 13.13 -14.39
CA THR A 77 -5.65 14.08 -13.26
C THR A 77 -7.06 14.29 -12.69
N GLY A 78 -8.06 14.42 -13.56
CA GLY A 78 -9.47 14.57 -13.22
C GLY A 78 -9.99 13.39 -12.42
N HIS A 79 -9.85 12.18 -12.96
CA HIS A 79 -10.28 10.93 -12.35
C HIS A 79 -9.68 10.78 -10.94
N PHE A 80 -8.37 10.92 -10.80
CA PHE A 80 -7.70 10.54 -9.55
C PHE A 80 -7.54 11.68 -8.54
N THR A 81 -7.50 12.94 -9.00
CA THR A 81 -7.25 14.10 -8.14
C THR A 81 -8.50 14.97 -7.98
N ALA A 82 -9.10 15.41 -9.08
CA ALA A 82 -10.18 16.40 -9.05
C ALA A 82 -11.55 15.81 -8.69
N SER A 83 -11.76 14.50 -8.80
CA SER A 83 -13.02 13.83 -8.38
C SER A 83 -13.39 14.12 -6.93
N ARG A 84 -12.40 14.38 -6.07
CA ARG A 84 -12.57 14.75 -4.66
C ARG A 84 -13.29 16.07 -4.43
N PHE A 85 -13.35 16.95 -5.43
CA PHE A 85 -14.00 18.25 -5.32
C PHE A 85 -15.53 18.16 -5.31
N PHE A 86 -16.08 17.05 -5.81
CA PHE A 86 -17.53 16.80 -5.95
C PHE A 86 -18.03 15.62 -5.09
N LEU A 87 -17.17 15.00 -4.28
CA LEU A 87 -17.50 13.82 -3.45
C LEU A 87 -18.02 14.18 -2.03
N SER A 88 -18.50 15.41 -1.83
CA SER A 88 -18.82 15.99 -0.51
C SER A 88 -20.30 15.88 -0.08
N ASP A 89 -21.09 15.00 -0.69
CA ASP A 89 -22.52 14.86 -0.41
C ASP A 89 -22.88 13.73 0.58
N GLU A 90 -21.94 13.23 1.41
CA GLU A 90 -22.35 12.51 2.62
C GLU A 90 -22.59 13.54 3.74
N PRO A 91 -23.79 13.58 4.36
CA PRO A 91 -24.07 14.50 5.43
C PRO A 91 -23.22 14.12 6.66
N ASP A 92 -22.24 14.95 6.99
CA ASP A 92 -21.53 14.90 8.27
C ASP A 92 -22.56 15.21 9.38
N SER A 93 -22.72 14.31 10.35
CA SER A 93 -23.63 14.43 11.50
C SER A 93 -23.23 15.52 12.51
N ASP A 94 -22.16 16.27 12.25
CA ASP A 94 -21.68 17.35 13.09
C ASP A 94 -21.42 18.59 12.21
N GLY A 95 -22.34 19.57 12.28
CA GLY A 95 -22.06 20.99 12.03
C GLY A 95 -21.54 21.43 10.65
N ILE A 96 -22.18 22.47 10.11
CA ILE A 96 -21.78 23.18 8.89
C ILE A 96 -20.27 23.54 8.92
N GLY A 97 -19.43 22.84 8.14
CA GLY A 97 -18.04 23.27 7.88
C GLY A 97 -17.00 22.21 7.52
N ALA A 98 -17.16 20.94 7.88
CA ALA A 98 -16.06 19.94 7.81
C ALA A 98 -15.74 19.42 6.39
N GLY A 99 -16.73 19.31 5.49
CA GLY A 99 -16.54 18.85 4.11
C GLY A 99 -15.64 19.78 3.26
N CYS A 100 -15.66 21.08 3.54
CA CYS A 100 -14.92 22.09 2.78
C CYS A 100 -13.40 21.99 2.98
N GLY A 101 -12.94 21.52 4.16
CA GLY A 101 -11.52 21.38 4.49
C GLY A 101 -10.81 20.31 3.67
N ARG A 102 -11.47 19.16 3.44
CA ARG A 102 -10.89 18.02 2.71
C ARG A 102 -10.68 18.32 1.22
N ALA A 103 -11.65 18.95 0.55
CA ALA A 103 -11.53 19.34 -0.85
C ALA A 103 -10.46 20.43 -1.05
N ARG A 104 -10.41 21.43 -0.17
CA ARG A 104 -9.40 22.49 -0.17
C ARG A 104 -7.98 21.93 0.02
N ALA A 105 -7.81 21.01 0.97
CA ALA A 105 -6.53 20.34 1.21
C ALA A 105 -6.06 19.51 -0.01
N ALA A 106 -6.98 18.83 -0.69
CA ALA A 106 -6.67 18.07 -1.91
C ALA A 106 -6.21 18.99 -3.06
N LEU A 107 -6.89 20.13 -3.27
CA LEU A 107 -6.50 21.13 -4.26
C LEU A 107 -5.11 21.70 -3.94
N LEU A 108 -4.89 22.21 -2.71
CA LEU A 108 -3.62 22.81 -2.31
C LEU A 108 -2.45 21.84 -2.43
N SER A 109 -2.67 20.56 -2.08
CA SER A 109 -1.67 19.51 -2.26
C SER A 109 -1.31 19.26 -3.73
N SER A 110 -2.31 19.28 -4.63
CA SER A 110 -2.08 19.11 -6.07
C SER A 110 -1.35 20.31 -6.68
N LEU A 111 -1.84 21.53 -6.40
CA LEU A 111 -1.24 22.77 -6.87
C LEU A 111 0.21 22.92 -6.42
N LYS A 112 0.52 22.59 -5.16
CA LYS A 112 1.90 22.63 -4.64
C LYS A 112 2.85 21.72 -5.42
N LYS A 113 2.40 20.50 -5.76
CA LYS A 113 3.24 19.52 -6.48
C LYS A 113 3.47 19.95 -7.93
N LEU A 114 2.39 20.33 -8.62
CA LEU A 114 2.47 20.80 -10.00
C LEU A 114 3.30 22.08 -10.09
N GLY A 115 3.10 23.02 -9.18
CA GLY A 115 3.88 24.26 -9.11
C GLY A 115 5.37 24.01 -8.86
N LEU A 116 5.72 23.09 -7.97
CA LEU A 116 7.13 22.74 -7.72
C LEU A 116 7.79 22.08 -8.94
N LEU A 117 7.07 21.18 -9.62
CA LEU A 117 7.56 20.52 -10.81
C LEU A 117 7.72 21.52 -11.97
N TYR A 118 6.76 22.43 -12.11
CA TYR A 118 6.81 23.51 -13.09
C TYR A 118 7.96 24.48 -12.82
N ALA A 119 8.19 24.87 -11.56
CA ALA A 119 9.32 25.71 -11.18
C ALA A 119 10.66 25.01 -11.49
N ALA A 120 10.79 23.73 -11.17
CA ALA A 120 11.99 22.95 -11.48
C ALA A 120 12.23 22.83 -12.99
N ALA A 121 11.19 22.57 -13.79
CA ALA A 121 11.28 22.53 -15.24
C ALA A 121 11.60 23.91 -15.84
N SER A 122 11.02 24.97 -15.29
CA SER A 122 11.31 26.36 -15.71
C SER A 122 12.78 26.70 -15.50
N ILE A 123 13.33 26.36 -14.34
CA ILE A 123 14.77 26.57 -14.05
C ILE A 123 15.64 25.74 -14.99
N LEU A 124 15.25 24.49 -15.28
CA LEU A 124 15.99 23.62 -16.19
C LEU A 124 16.12 24.21 -17.59
N TYR A 125 15.06 24.84 -18.10
CA TYR A 125 15.02 25.40 -19.46
C TYR A 125 15.33 26.89 -19.54
N LEU A 126 15.53 27.57 -18.41
CA LEU A 126 15.84 29.00 -18.38
C LEU A 126 17.07 29.36 -19.25
N PRO A 127 18.21 28.63 -19.18
CA PRO A 127 19.37 28.96 -20.02
C PRO A 127 19.08 28.83 -21.52
N VAL A 128 18.33 27.79 -21.90
CA VAL A 128 17.95 27.54 -23.29
C VAL A 128 16.99 28.60 -23.79
N ALA A 129 16.02 28.98 -22.97
CA ALA A 129 15.05 30.02 -23.29
C ALA A 129 15.72 31.40 -23.45
N VAL A 130 16.68 31.74 -22.58
CA VAL A 130 17.48 32.97 -22.71
C VAL A 130 18.33 32.93 -23.98
N TYR A 131 19.03 31.82 -24.25
CA TYR A 131 19.84 31.68 -25.47
C TYR A 131 19.01 31.79 -26.75
N ALA A 132 17.79 31.25 -26.75
CA ALA A 132 16.87 31.34 -27.88
C ALA A 132 16.18 32.72 -28.03
N GLY A 133 16.55 33.72 -27.22
CA GLY A 133 15.95 35.06 -27.25
C GLY A 133 14.49 35.09 -26.78
N TYR A 134 14.02 34.07 -26.06
CA TYR A 134 12.60 33.92 -25.70
C TYR A 134 12.09 35.02 -24.76
N TYR A 135 12.99 35.76 -24.10
CA TYR A 135 12.68 36.85 -23.19
C TYR A 135 13.11 38.23 -23.71
N ASP A 136 13.52 38.33 -24.97
CA ASP A 136 13.94 39.61 -25.55
C ASP A 136 12.73 40.55 -25.72
N GLY A 137 12.84 41.76 -25.18
CA GLY A 137 11.75 42.75 -25.24
C GLY A 137 10.55 42.47 -24.32
N LEU A 138 10.69 41.56 -23.35
CA LEU A 138 9.57 41.16 -22.49
C LEU A 138 9.19 42.24 -21.46
N THR A 139 7.92 42.64 -21.45
CA THR A 139 7.36 43.53 -20.42
C THR A 139 7.03 42.77 -19.13
N ALA A 140 6.88 43.47 -18.01
CA ALA A 140 6.46 42.84 -16.74
C ALA A 140 5.10 42.13 -16.86
N THR A 141 4.17 42.66 -17.66
CA THR A 141 2.88 42.03 -17.98
C THR A 141 3.05 40.81 -18.87
N GLY A 142 3.97 40.84 -19.83
CA GLY A 142 4.33 39.69 -20.65
C GLY A 142 4.92 38.54 -19.82
N LEU A 143 5.76 38.84 -18.83
CA LEU A 143 6.32 37.84 -17.93
C LEU A 143 5.24 37.16 -17.07
N LEU A 144 4.32 37.95 -16.53
CA LEU A 144 3.19 37.42 -15.76
C LEU A 144 2.32 36.50 -16.60
N ARG A 145 2.02 36.88 -17.85
CA ARG A 145 1.27 36.07 -18.81
C ARG A 145 1.97 34.73 -19.09
N LEU A 146 3.29 34.74 -19.33
CA LEU A 146 4.06 33.51 -19.54
C LEU A 146 3.99 32.58 -18.32
N VAL A 147 4.18 33.10 -17.11
CA VAL A 147 4.21 32.27 -15.90
C VAL A 147 2.83 31.69 -15.55
N ILE A 148 1.76 32.47 -15.76
CA ILE A 148 0.42 32.06 -15.32
C ILE A 148 -0.33 31.27 -16.39
N PHE A 149 -0.16 31.59 -17.67
CA PHE A 149 -1.01 31.06 -18.74
C PHE A 149 -0.25 30.22 -19.76
N ASP A 150 0.84 30.75 -20.32
CA ASP A 150 1.45 30.18 -21.53
C ASP A 150 2.60 29.20 -21.25
N GLY A 151 3.09 29.14 -20.02
CA GLY A 151 4.33 28.43 -19.70
C GLY A 151 5.58 29.31 -19.86
N THR A 152 6.60 29.06 -19.06
CA THR A 152 7.89 29.77 -19.10
C THR A 152 8.74 29.36 -20.31
N PHE A 153 8.37 28.23 -20.92
CA PHE A 153 8.92 27.69 -22.14
C PHE A 153 7.76 27.02 -22.89
N TYR A 154 7.70 27.15 -24.22
CA TYR A 154 6.54 26.75 -25.04
C TYR A 154 6.03 25.31 -24.76
N HIS A 155 6.92 24.40 -24.38
CA HIS A 155 6.59 22.99 -24.12
C HIS A 155 5.96 22.74 -22.73
N LEU A 156 6.00 23.70 -21.81
CA LEU A 156 5.62 23.55 -20.40
C LEU A 156 4.21 24.07 -20.07
N TRP A 157 3.42 24.50 -21.05
CA TRP A 157 2.09 25.07 -20.86
C TRP A 157 1.09 24.15 -20.15
N TYR A 158 1.30 22.83 -20.19
CA TYR A 158 0.45 21.86 -19.48
C TYR A 158 0.35 22.15 -17.98
N PHE A 159 1.43 22.60 -17.35
CA PHE A 159 1.46 22.84 -15.90
C PHE A 159 0.53 23.99 -15.48
N PRO A 160 0.69 25.23 -16.00
CA PRO A 160 -0.25 26.32 -15.69
C PRO A 160 -1.68 25.96 -16.10
N ALA A 161 -1.87 25.28 -17.24
CA ALA A 161 -3.20 24.85 -17.66
C ALA A 161 -3.87 23.88 -16.67
N CYS A 162 -3.13 22.89 -16.16
CA CYS A 162 -3.64 21.91 -15.20
C CYS A 162 -3.94 22.55 -13.84
N MET A 163 -3.08 23.47 -13.39
CA MET A 163 -3.27 24.21 -12.14
C MET A 163 -4.49 25.12 -12.21
N MET A 164 -4.60 25.95 -13.25
CA MET A 164 -5.73 26.85 -13.45
C MET A 164 -7.04 26.08 -13.65
N GLY A 165 -7.04 25.03 -14.48
CA GLY A 165 -8.22 24.20 -14.68
C GLY A 165 -8.68 23.50 -13.41
N SER A 166 -7.76 23.04 -12.57
CA SER A 166 -8.09 22.44 -11.26
C SER A 166 -8.64 23.47 -10.28
N ALA A 167 -8.09 24.69 -10.25
CA ALA A 167 -8.57 25.77 -9.41
C ALA A 167 -9.96 26.25 -9.83
N LEU A 168 -10.20 26.41 -11.13
CA LEU A 168 -11.50 26.73 -11.70
C LEU A 168 -12.53 25.66 -11.37
N LEU A 169 -12.18 24.39 -11.55
CA LEU A 169 -13.08 23.28 -11.26
C LEU A 169 -13.44 23.19 -9.76
N TYR A 170 -12.47 23.44 -8.88
CA TYR A 170 -12.71 23.56 -7.44
C TYR A 170 -13.64 24.74 -7.12
N ALA A 171 -13.44 25.90 -7.76
CA ALA A 171 -14.33 27.05 -7.58
C ALA A 171 -15.76 26.68 -8.00
N MET A 172 -15.94 26.14 -9.21
CA MET A 172 -17.23 25.70 -9.74
C MET A 172 -17.91 24.69 -8.80
N SER A 173 -17.17 23.72 -8.25
CA SER A 173 -17.73 22.73 -7.32
C SER A 173 -18.30 23.32 -6.03
N ARG A 174 -18.05 24.60 -5.73
CA ARG A 174 -18.65 25.30 -4.58
C ARG A 174 -20.07 25.78 -4.83
N PHE A 175 -20.46 25.99 -6.08
CA PHE A 175 -21.74 26.64 -6.43
C PHE A 175 -22.54 25.93 -7.51
N MET A 176 -22.05 24.83 -8.09
CA MET A 176 -22.81 24.03 -9.05
C MET A 176 -22.50 22.53 -8.95
N SER A 177 -23.43 21.73 -9.48
CA SER A 177 -23.26 20.28 -9.59
C SER A 177 -22.22 19.88 -10.65
N LEU A 178 -21.78 18.63 -10.62
CA LEU A 178 -20.87 18.06 -11.63
C LEU A 178 -21.43 18.25 -13.06
N THR A 179 -22.74 18.10 -13.23
CA THR A 179 -23.43 18.32 -14.52
C THR A 179 -23.35 19.78 -14.94
N GLY A 180 -23.67 20.72 -14.04
CA GLY A 180 -23.57 22.16 -14.32
C GLY A 180 -22.15 22.55 -14.71
N ALA A 181 -21.15 22.01 -14.01
CA ALA A 181 -19.75 22.28 -14.32
C ALA A 181 -19.32 21.73 -15.68
N THR A 182 -19.88 20.60 -16.09
CA THR A 182 -19.65 20.00 -17.40
C THR A 182 -20.23 20.86 -18.52
N VAL A 183 -21.45 21.38 -18.35
CA VAL A 183 -22.08 22.27 -19.35
C VAL A 183 -21.26 23.54 -19.55
N ILE A 184 -20.85 24.21 -18.47
CA ILE A 184 -20.04 25.43 -18.56
C ILE A 184 -18.67 25.13 -19.17
N SER A 185 -18.02 24.02 -18.79
CA SER A 185 -16.73 23.65 -19.36
C SER A 185 -16.82 23.28 -20.85
N MET A 186 -17.95 22.70 -21.29
CA MET A 186 -18.21 22.44 -22.70
C MET A 186 -18.38 23.75 -23.48
N PHE A 187 -19.10 24.72 -22.91
CA PHE A 187 -19.23 26.05 -23.51
C PHE A 187 -17.88 26.77 -23.63
N LEU A 188 -17.07 26.74 -22.57
CA LEU A 188 -15.69 27.27 -22.61
C LEU A 188 -14.84 26.56 -23.67
N TYR A 189 -14.99 25.25 -23.85
CA TYR A 189 -14.30 24.50 -24.90
C TYR A 189 -14.72 24.92 -26.32
N VAL A 190 -16.00 25.22 -26.53
CA VAL A 190 -16.49 25.75 -27.82
C VAL A 190 -15.91 27.13 -28.12
N ILE A 191 -15.81 28.00 -27.12
CA ILE A 191 -15.10 29.28 -27.27
C ILE A 191 -13.62 29.02 -27.61
N GLY A 192 -12.99 28.05 -26.97
CA GLY A 192 -11.62 27.68 -27.25
C GLY A 192 -11.41 27.19 -28.69
N LEU A 193 -12.34 26.39 -29.22
CA LEU A 193 -12.34 25.93 -30.62
C LEU A 193 -12.35 27.10 -31.59
N ALA A 194 -13.18 28.12 -31.33
CA ALA A 194 -13.26 29.33 -32.15
C ALA A 194 -11.94 30.10 -32.18
N GLY A 195 -11.12 30.06 -31.13
CA GLY A 195 -9.77 30.66 -31.12
C GLY A 195 -8.64 29.76 -31.61
N ASP A 196 -8.91 28.48 -31.92
CA ASP A 196 -7.90 27.47 -32.28
C ASP A 196 -8.16 26.95 -33.70
N SER A 197 -8.71 25.73 -33.84
CA SER A 197 -8.90 25.07 -35.13
C SER A 197 -10.07 25.61 -35.97
N TYR A 198 -11.00 26.37 -35.38
CA TYR A 198 -12.12 26.99 -36.10
C TYR A 198 -11.93 28.50 -36.33
N PHE A 199 -10.74 29.04 -36.08
CA PHE A 199 -10.46 30.47 -36.12
C PHE A 199 -10.86 31.15 -37.43
N GLY A 200 -10.51 30.59 -38.59
CA GLY A 200 -10.82 31.15 -39.90
C GLY A 200 -12.31 31.19 -40.26
N ILE A 201 -13.15 30.46 -39.51
CA ILE A 201 -14.62 30.60 -39.57
C ILE A 201 -15.07 31.65 -38.55
N ALA A 202 -14.56 31.57 -37.32
CA ALA A 202 -14.94 32.45 -36.22
C ALA A 202 -14.60 33.93 -36.46
N SER A 203 -13.43 34.22 -37.03
CA SER A 203 -12.95 35.57 -37.34
C SER A 203 -13.78 36.28 -38.42
N ARG A 204 -14.62 35.54 -39.16
CA ARG A 204 -15.56 36.14 -40.13
C ARG A 204 -16.78 36.75 -39.45
N LEU A 205 -16.98 36.51 -38.15
CA LEU A 205 -18.08 37.05 -37.36
C LEU A 205 -17.55 38.21 -36.48
N PRO A 206 -17.91 39.47 -36.75
CA PRO A 206 -17.27 40.64 -36.12
C PRO A 206 -17.29 40.65 -34.59
N LEU A 207 -18.39 40.17 -33.98
CA LEU A 207 -18.52 40.10 -32.52
C LEU A 207 -17.58 39.05 -31.90
N ILE A 208 -17.35 37.94 -32.60
CA ILE A 208 -16.47 36.86 -32.12
C ILE A 208 -15.02 37.26 -32.32
N ASP A 209 -14.70 37.89 -33.45
CA ASP A 209 -13.34 38.35 -33.78
C ASP A 209 -12.82 39.35 -32.75
N HIS A 210 -13.60 40.40 -32.43
CA HIS A 210 -13.25 41.36 -31.38
C HIS A 210 -13.06 40.71 -29.99
N PHE A 211 -13.89 39.72 -29.66
CA PHE A 211 -13.74 38.99 -28.39
C PHE A 211 -12.45 38.16 -28.37
N LEU A 212 -12.15 37.46 -29.47
CA LEU A 212 -10.94 36.65 -29.59
C LEU A 212 -9.68 37.51 -29.56
N ASP A 213 -9.66 38.64 -30.25
CA ASP A 213 -8.55 39.60 -30.20
C ASP A 213 -8.32 40.13 -28.78
N GLY A 214 -9.41 40.48 -28.07
CA GLY A 214 -9.36 40.82 -26.65
C GLY A 214 -8.77 39.69 -25.79
N ALA A 215 -9.21 38.45 -26.03
CA ALA A 215 -8.69 37.28 -25.33
C ALA A 215 -7.20 37.01 -25.64
N PHE A 216 -6.73 37.29 -26.86
CA PHE A 216 -5.34 37.09 -27.25
C PHE A 216 -4.35 38.11 -26.66
N HIS A 217 -4.86 39.22 -26.09
CA HIS A 217 -4.05 40.08 -25.22
C HIS A 217 -3.73 39.42 -23.87
N LEU A 218 -4.59 38.52 -23.39
CA LEU A 218 -4.40 37.82 -22.12
C LEU A 218 -3.75 36.43 -22.29
N PHE A 219 -4.05 35.72 -23.37
CA PHE A 219 -3.59 34.37 -23.64
C PHE A 219 -2.89 34.27 -25.00
N SER A 220 -1.82 33.48 -25.13
CA SER A 220 -1.19 33.26 -26.46
C SER A 220 -1.96 32.30 -27.35
N TYR A 221 -2.77 31.45 -26.74
CA TYR A 221 -3.59 30.46 -27.41
C TYR A 221 -4.73 30.05 -26.49
N THR A 222 -5.82 29.57 -27.07
CA THR A 222 -7.00 29.10 -26.33
C THR A 222 -6.84 27.70 -25.77
N ARG A 223 -5.83 26.93 -26.22
CA ARG A 223 -5.42 25.65 -25.61
C ARG A 223 -4.75 25.87 -24.24
N ASN A 224 -5.55 26.25 -23.23
CA ASN A 224 -5.05 26.67 -21.93
C ASN A 224 -5.93 26.16 -20.77
N GLY A 225 -5.64 26.61 -19.55
CA GLY A 225 -6.35 26.16 -18.35
C GLY A 225 -7.80 26.62 -18.21
N LEU A 226 -8.28 27.52 -19.08
CA LEU A 226 -9.61 28.11 -19.03
C LEU A 226 -10.52 27.45 -20.08
N PHE A 227 -10.08 27.41 -21.33
CA PHE A 227 -10.92 26.89 -22.42
C PHE A 227 -10.69 25.40 -22.72
N PHE A 228 -9.57 24.82 -22.29
CA PHE A 228 -9.23 23.42 -22.65
C PHE A 228 -9.24 22.46 -21.46
N ALA A 229 -8.44 22.75 -20.43
CA ALA A 229 -8.23 21.81 -19.31
C ALA A 229 -9.50 21.42 -18.51
N PRO A 230 -10.44 22.33 -18.19
CA PRO A 230 -11.57 22.02 -17.30
C PRO A 230 -12.47 20.90 -17.82
N LEU A 231 -12.75 20.88 -19.13
CA LEU A 231 -13.59 19.87 -19.75
C LEU A 231 -12.96 18.47 -19.60
N PHE A 232 -11.68 18.31 -19.93
CA PHE A 232 -11.02 17.00 -19.85
C PHE A 232 -10.79 16.54 -18.40
N LEU A 233 -10.56 17.46 -17.46
CA LEU A 233 -10.57 17.12 -16.03
C LEU A 233 -11.94 16.53 -15.61
N LEU A 234 -13.05 17.15 -16.03
CA LEU A 234 -14.41 16.68 -15.76
C LEU A 234 -14.73 15.34 -16.44
N LEU A 235 -14.34 15.16 -17.71
CA LEU A 235 -14.54 13.89 -18.42
C LEU A 235 -13.81 12.73 -17.73
N GLY A 236 -12.64 13.00 -17.15
CA GLY A 236 -11.92 12.07 -16.29
C GLY A 236 -12.72 11.66 -15.05
N ILE A 237 -13.37 12.62 -14.38
CA ILE A 237 -14.24 12.38 -13.23
C ILE A 237 -15.43 11.49 -13.64
N TRP A 238 -16.11 11.82 -14.74
CA TRP A 238 -17.26 11.07 -15.24
C TRP A 238 -16.91 9.63 -15.66
N CYS A 239 -15.80 9.44 -16.36
CA CYS A 239 -15.41 8.11 -16.84
C CYS A 239 -14.83 7.22 -15.74
N GLY A 240 -14.28 7.81 -14.68
CA GLY A 240 -13.64 7.09 -13.57
C GLY A 240 -14.58 6.40 -12.57
N GLY A 241 -15.90 6.57 -12.69
CA GLY A 241 -16.90 5.78 -11.95
C GLY A 241 -17.05 6.06 -10.45
N ARG A 242 -16.21 6.92 -9.83
CA ARG A 242 -16.28 7.23 -8.37
C ARG A 242 -17.55 7.99 -7.93
N LEU A 243 -18.26 8.62 -8.86
CA LEU A 243 -19.50 9.38 -8.63
C LEU A 243 -20.73 8.74 -9.31
N ALA A 244 -20.61 7.51 -9.82
CA ALA A 244 -21.75 6.82 -10.39
C ALA A 244 -22.78 6.55 -9.26
N PRO A 245 -24.05 6.95 -9.43
CA PRO A 245 -25.06 6.75 -8.38
C PRO A 245 -25.17 5.26 -8.05
N LYS A 246 -24.83 4.91 -6.80
CA LYS A 246 -25.14 3.60 -6.20
C LYS A 246 -26.66 3.47 -6.15
N GLY A 247 -27.28 2.88 -7.18
CA GLY A 247 -28.74 2.73 -7.17
C GLY A 247 -29.48 2.52 -8.48
N ARG A 248 -28.83 2.15 -9.60
CA ARG A 248 -29.56 1.62 -10.75
C ARG A 248 -29.02 0.25 -11.15
N GLY A 249 -29.44 -0.76 -10.39
CA GLY A 249 -29.55 -2.11 -10.92
C GLY A 249 -30.68 -2.13 -11.93
N TYR A 250 -30.35 -2.20 -13.23
CA TYR A 250 -31.26 -2.68 -14.28
C TYR A 250 -30.42 -3.16 -15.47
N GLY A 251 -30.27 -4.48 -15.58
CA GLY A 251 -30.36 -5.25 -16.83
C GLY A 251 -29.63 -4.82 -18.11
N ARG A 252 -28.57 -4.00 -18.10
CA ARG A 252 -27.77 -3.75 -19.32
C ARG A 252 -26.63 -4.74 -19.43
N ARG A 253 -26.66 -5.61 -20.45
CA ARG A 253 -25.53 -6.46 -20.83
C ARG A 253 -24.27 -5.58 -20.97
N PRO A 254 -23.12 -5.98 -20.41
CA PRO A 254 -21.89 -5.21 -20.57
C PRO A 254 -21.51 -5.13 -22.06
N ILE A 255 -21.32 -3.91 -22.57
CA ILE A 255 -20.84 -3.67 -23.94
C ILE A 255 -19.47 -4.32 -24.07
N SER A 256 -19.32 -5.23 -25.04
CA SER A 256 -18.08 -5.97 -25.29
C SER A 256 -16.94 -5.04 -25.70
N THR A 257 -15.70 -5.47 -25.44
CA THR A 257 -14.49 -4.73 -25.84
C THR A 257 -14.46 -4.47 -27.35
N ALA A 258 -14.94 -5.43 -28.17
CA ALA A 258 -15.03 -5.28 -29.62
C ALA A 258 -15.93 -4.11 -30.03
N VAL A 259 -17.11 -3.96 -29.40
CA VAL A 259 -18.02 -2.85 -29.69
C VAL A 259 -17.42 -1.51 -29.25
N ARG A 260 -16.73 -1.47 -28.10
CA ARG A 260 -16.02 -0.25 -27.63
C ARG A 260 -14.90 0.16 -28.58
N SER A 261 -14.14 -0.81 -29.08
CA SER A 261 -13.10 -0.57 -30.10
C SER A 261 -13.71 -0.06 -31.40
N ALA A 262 -14.82 -0.63 -31.88
CA ALA A 262 -15.52 -0.15 -33.08
C ALA A 262 -16.02 1.30 -32.93
N ILE A 263 -16.58 1.65 -31.77
CA ILE A 263 -17.01 3.02 -31.46
C ILE A 263 -15.81 3.99 -31.47
N LEU A 264 -14.69 3.60 -30.85
CA LEU A 264 -13.47 4.42 -30.87
C LEU A 264 -12.97 4.63 -32.29
N THR A 265 -12.92 3.57 -33.11
CA THR A 265 -12.50 3.66 -34.52
C THR A 265 -13.40 4.61 -35.32
N LEU A 266 -14.72 4.54 -35.12
CA LEU A 266 -15.66 5.44 -35.78
C LEU A 266 -15.40 6.91 -35.41
N PHE A 267 -15.23 7.22 -34.13
CA PHE A 267 -14.95 8.59 -33.70
C PHE A 267 -13.56 9.09 -34.12
N LEU A 268 -12.55 8.21 -34.17
CA LEU A 268 -11.25 8.55 -34.72
C LEU A 268 -11.35 8.87 -36.22
N ALA A 269 -12.11 8.10 -37.00
CA ALA A 269 -12.35 8.39 -38.41
C ALA A 269 -13.06 9.73 -38.61
N ALA A 270 -14.06 10.03 -37.77
CA ALA A 270 -14.75 11.32 -37.79
C ALA A 270 -13.82 12.49 -37.42
N MET A 271 -12.97 12.32 -36.41
CA MET A 271 -11.97 13.32 -36.03
C MET A 271 -10.92 13.53 -37.12
N THR A 272 -10.53 12.46 -37.82
CA THR A 272 -9.66 12.56 -39.01
C THR A 272 -10.33 13.36 -40.12
N ALA A 273 -11.59 13.07 -40.44
CA ALA A 273 -12.33 13.83 -41.44
C ALA A 273 -12.46 15.32 -41.06
N GLU A 274 -12.78 15.61 -39.79
CA GLU A 274 -12.82 16.98 -39.25
C GLU A 274 -11.46 17.67 -39.39
N GLY A 275 -10.38 17.02 -38.93
CA GLY A 275 -9.02 17.56 -38.98
C GLY A 275 -8.57 17.89 -40.40
N PHE A 276 -8.76 16.97 -41.35
CA PHE A 276 -8.40 17.22 -42.75
C PHE A 276 -9.27 18.28 -43.42
N SER A 277 -10.57 18.35 -43.07
CA SER A 277 -11.45 19.40 -43.60
C SER A 277 -10.97 20.80 -43.20
N LEU A 278 -10.57 20.96 -41.94
CA LEU A 278 -10.05 22.22 -41.42
C LEU A 278 -8.66 22.56 -41.98
N TYR A 279 -7.79 21.55 -42.11
CA TYR A 279 -6.44 21.68 -42.67
C TYR A 279 -6.44 22.05 -44.15
N LEU A 280 -7.19 21.33 -44.98
CA LEU A 280 -7.32 21.63 -46.41
C LEU A 280 -7.99 22.98 -46.64
N GLY A 281 -8.94 23.36 -45.78
CA GLY A 281 -9.57 24.68 -45.80
C GLY A 281 -8.69 25.83 -45.29
N ARG A 282 -7.51 25.53 -44.72
CA ARG A 282 -6.60 26.50 -44.06
C ARG A 282 -7.32 27.39 -43.03
N LEU A 283 -8.28 26.79 -42.32
CA LEU A 283 -9.14 27.51 -41.37
C LEU A 283 -8.52 27.60 -39.98
N GLN A 284 -7.50 26.81 -39.70
CA GLN A 284 -6.94 26.65 -38.37
C GLN A 284 -5.93 27.76 -38.08
N ARG A 285 -6.01 28.35 -36.89
CA ARG A 285 -4.90 29.13 -36.33
C ARG A 285 -3.87 28.21 -35.68
N HIS A 286 -4.38 27.20 -34.99
CA HIS A 286 -3.63 26.10 -34.40
C HIS A 286 -4.42 24.79 -34.57
N ASP A 287 -3.70 23.67 -34.64
CA ASP A 287 -4.29 22.36 -34.96
C ASP A 287 -4.46 21.50 -33.72
N SER A 288 -5.04 22.02 -32.64
CA SER A 288 -4.97 21.37 -31.32
C SER A 288 -6.32 20.99 -30.71
N MET A 289 -7.43 21.53 -31.21
CA MET A 289 -8.76 21.35 -30.62
C MET A 289 -9.76 20.90 -31.69
N TYR A 290 -10.49 19.82 -31.41
CA TYR A 290 -11.55 19.32 -32.30
C TYR A 290 -12.85 19.08 -31.55
N VAL A 291 -13.98 19.18 -32.24
CA VAL A 291 -15.29 18.76 -31.73
C VAL A 291 -15.26 17.25 -31.47
N MET A 292 -14.75 16.45 -32.43
CA MET A 292 -14.68 14.99 -32.30
C MET A 292 -13.60 14.50 -31.31
N LEU A 293 -12.70 15.37 -30.85
CA LEU A 293 -11.75 15.02 -29.79
C LEU A 293 -12.47 14.62 -28.50
N VAL A 294 -13.59 15.27 -28.16
CA VAL A 294 -14.37 14.96 -26.95
C VAL A 294 -14.92 13.52 -26.96
N PRO A 295 -15.69 13.06 -27.96
CA PRO A 295 -16.17 11.68 -28.02
C PRO A 295 -15.05 10.65 -28.22
N VAL A 296 -13.97 10.98 -28.94
CA VAL A 296 -12.76 10.14 -29.02
C VAL A 296 -12.19 9.90 -27.62
N MET A 297 -11.99 10.96 -26.84
CA MET A 297 -11.40 10.86 -25.50
C MET A 297 -12.29 10.07 -24.53
N ILE A 298 -13.61 10.25 -24.56
CA ILE A 298 -14.54 9.46 -23.75
C ILE A 298 -14.44 7.97 -24.10
N SER A 299 -14.43 7.65 -25.40
CA SER A 299 -14.42 6.27 -25.90
C SER A 299 -13.10 5.58 -25.62
N LEU A 300 -11.98 6.28 -25.89
CA LEU A 300 -10.63 5.82 -25.59
C LEU A 300 -10.47 5.54 -24.09
N TYR A 301 -10.81 6.51 -23.23
CA TYR A 301 -10.64 6.36 -21.79
C TYR A 301 -11.48 5.20 -21.23
N ARG A 302 -12.72 5.04 -21.70
CA ARG A 302 -13.59 3.91 -21.32
C ARG A 302 -13.07 2.57 -21.83
N LEU A 303 -12.45 2.51 -23.00
CA LEU A 303 -11.81 1.30 -23.50
C LEU A 303 -10.60 0.93 -22.64
N LEU A 304 -9.74 1.89 -22.31
CA LEU A 304 -8.55 1.68 -21.47
C LEU A 304 -8.90 1.14 -20.08
N LEU A 305 -10.02 1.56 -19.50
CA LEU A 305 -10.51 1.04 -18.21
C LEU A 305 -10.93 -0.44 -18.27
N THR A 306 -11.21 -1.00 -19.46
CA THR A 306 -11.61 -2.41 -19.64
C THR A 306 -10.44 -3.36 -19.88
N ILE A 307 -9.22 -2.84 -20.09
CA ILE A 307 -8.04 -3.65 -20.36
C ILE A 307 -7.60 -4.36 -19.06
N PRO A 308 -7.60 -5.71 -19.01
CA PRO A 308 -7.34 -6.47 -17.79
C PRO A 308 -5.84 -6.64 -17.52
N VAL A 309 -5.13 -5.51 -17.37
CA VAL A 309 -3.69 -5.50 -17.06
C VAL A 309 -3.48 -4.95 -15.64
N SER A 310 -2.46 -5.48 -14.96
CA SER A 310 -2.06 -5.01 -13.64
C SER A 310 -1.56 -3.55 -13.71
N GLN A 311 -1.84 -2.78 -12.65
CA GLN A 311 -1.33 -1.42 -12.54
C GLN A 311 0.19 -1.42 -12.43
N SER A 312 0.85 -0.46 -13.07
CA SER A 312 2.31 -0.30 -13.05
C SER A 312 2.68 1.11 -12.59
N PRO A 313 2.79 1.33 -11.26
CA PRO A 313 3.05 2.65 -10.70
C PRO A 313 4.34 3.30 -11.21
N ARG A 314 5.36 2.49 -11.54
CA ARG A 314 6.65 2.95 -12.09
C ARG A 314 6.52 3.69 -13.42
N LEU A 315 5.54 3.33 -14.26
CA LEU A 315 5.32 4.01 -15.54
C LEU A 315 4.87 5.46 -15.35
N ARG A 316 4.33 5.81 -14.18
CA ARG A 316 3.87 7.16 -13.88
C ARG A 316 5.03 8.15 -13.81
N PRO A 317 5.97 8.09 -12.84
CA PRO A 317 7.09 9.05 -12.81
C PRO A 317 7.89 9.06 -14.12
N ILE A 318 8.10 7.91 -14.75
CA ILE A 318 8.84 7.79 -16.03
C ILE A 318 8.17 8.60 -17.15
N SER A 319 6.86 8.43 -17.38
CA SER A 319 6.15 9.20 -18.42
C SER A 319 6.14 10.71 -18.16
N THR A 320 6.06 11.15 -16.89
CA THR A 320 6.19 12.58 -16.55
C THR A 320 7.61 13.09 -16.81
N LEU A 321 8.63 12.29 -16.52
CA LEU A 321 10.02 12.64 -16.81
C LEU A 321 10.27 12.76 -18.30
N ILE A 322 9.75 11.83 -19.12
CA ILE A 322 9.81 11.93 -20.59
C ILE A 322 9.19 13.24 -21.07
N TYR A 323 8.00 13.60 -20.56
CA TYR A 323 7.35 14.86 -20.88
C TYR A 323 8.21 16.09 -20.51
N ILE A 324 8.93 16.07 -19.39
CA ILE A 324 9.76 17.21 -18.97
C ILE A 324 11.08 17.26 -19.74
N ILE A 325 11.69 16.12 -20.04
CA ILE A 325 13.06 16.04 -20.57
C ILE A 325 13.10 16.12 -22.09
N HIS A 326 12.03 15.73 -22.80
CA HIS A 326 12.08 15.66 -24.27
C HIS A 326 12.48 16.96 -24.99
N PRO A 327 12.12 18.19 -24.54
CA PRO A 327 12.59 19.39 -25.22
C PRO A 327 14.11 19.56 -25.10
N GLY A 328 14.68 19.19 -23.95
CA GLY A 328 16.13 19.15 -23.75
C GLY A 328 16.80 18.09 -24.62
N SER A 329 16.16 16.93 -24.79
CA SER A 329 16.62 15.90 -25.73
C SER A 329 16.63 16.40 -27.18
N ILE A 330 15.63 17.18 -27.61
CA ILE A 330 15.59 17.80 -28.95
C ILE A 330 16.80 18.72 -29.16
N VAL A 331 17.04 19.63 -28.21
CA VAL A 331 18.16 20.58 -28.27
C VAL A 331 19.50 19.84 -28.28
N PHE A 332 19.64 18.82 -27.43
CA PHE A 332 20.86 18.02 -27.36
C PHE A 332 21.14 17.24 -28.65
N ILE A 333 20.14 16.59 -29.24
CA ILE A 333 20.31 15.86 -30.51
C ILE A 333 20.68 16.81 -31.64
N ARG A 334 20.08 18.01 -31.69
CA ARG A 334 20.45 19.04 -32.68
C ARG A 334 21.89 19.51 -32.52
N LEU A 335 22.31 19.80 -31.29
CA LEU A 335 23.70 20.19 -30.99
C LEU A 335 24.69 19.07 -31.35
N LEU A 336 24.35 17.81 -31.04
CA LEU A 336 25.19 16.68 -31.37
C LEU A 336 25.30 16.48 -32.88
N ALA A 337 24.21 16.69 -33.63
CA ALA A 337 24.22 16.60 -35.08
C ALA A 337 25.14 17.66 -35.72
N ASP A 338 25.05 18.91 -35.24
CA ASP A 338 25.87 20.06 -35.68
C ASP A 338 27.37 19.84 -35.40
N ILE A 339 27.71 19.35 -34.19
CA ILE A 339 29.12 19.10 -33.83
C ILE A 339 29.72 17.90 -34.58
N SER A 340 28.90 16.89 -34.90
CA SER A 340 29.36 15.65 -35.55
C SER A 340 29.29 15.68 -37.08
N GLY A 341 28.70 16.72 -37.68
CA GLY A 341 28.45 16.79 -39.12
C GLY A 341 27.44 15.73 -39.61
N LEU A 342 26.53 15.28 -38.74
CA LEU A 342 25.51 14.26 -39.03
C LEU A 342 24.10 14.84 -39.15
N GLU A 343 23.97 16.12 -39.54
CA GLU A 343 22.71 16.85 -39.62
C GLU A 343 21.71 16.15 -40.55
N TRP A 344 22.17 15.64 -41.69
CA TRP A 344 21.36 14.89 -42.64
C TRP A 344 20.64 13.69 -42.00
N LEU A 345 21.32 12.99 -41.08
CA LEU A 345 20.76 11.80 -40.44
C LEU A 345 19.94 12.14 -39.19
N LEU A 346 20.48 12.99 -38.31
CA LEU A 346 19.93 13.22 -36.97
C LEU A 346 18.92 14.37 -36.91
N THR A 347 18.87 15.25 -37.91
CA THR A 347 17.95 16.41 -37.94
C THR A 347 17.09 16.48 -39.19
N SER A 348 17.64 16.18 -40.37
CA SER A 348 16.87 16.25 -41.63
C SER A 348 15.95 15.04 -41.84
N ASN A 349 16.29 13.87 -41.30
CA ASN A 349 15.39 12.73 -41.27
C ASN A 349 14.50 12.79 -40.01
N SER A 350 13.27 13.23 -40.19
CA SER A 350 12.33 13.49 -39.09
C SER A 350 11.99 12.24 -38.25
N LEU A 351 11.93 11.06 -38.88
CA LEU A 351 11.66 9.81 -38.18
C LEU A 351 12.86 9.40 -37.32
N VAL A 352 14.07 9.48 -37.87
CA VAL A 352 15.30 9.20 -37.12
C VAL A 352 15.45 10.20 -35.96
N HIS A 353 15.15 11.48 -36.19
CA HIS A 353 15.15 12.52 -35.16
C HIS A 353 14.18 12.16 -34.02
N TYR A 354 12.94 11.81 -34.33
CA TYR A 354 11.95 11.38 -33.33
C TYR A 354 12.39 10.15 -32.53
N ILE A 355 12.95 9.12 -33.19
CA ILE A 355 13.43 7.91 -32.53
C ILE A 355 14.59 8.26 -31.60
N ALA A 356 15.56 9.05 -32.05
CA ALA A 356 16.70 9.48 -31.25
C ALA A 356 16.26 10.28 -30.02
N VAL A 357 15.37 11.25 -30.19
CA VAL A 357 14.82 12.06 -29.09
C VAL A 357 14.03 11.18 -28.11
N SER A 358 13.23 10.23 -28.61
CA SER A 358 12.44 9.31 -27.77
C SER A 358 13.31 8.37 -26.95
N LEU A 359 14.33 7.77 -27.56
CA LEU A 359 15.28 6.88 -26.89
C LEU A 359 16.13 7.62 -25.86
N LEU A 360 16.62 8.80 -26.19
CA LEU A 360 17.37 9.63 -25.25
C LEU A 360 16.51 10.04 -24.06
N SER A 361 15.29 10.51 -24.30
CA SER A 361 14.35 10.90 -23.25
C SER A 361 13.98 9.73 -22.34
N LEU A 362 13.74 8.55 -22.91
CA LEU A 362 13.48 7.33 -22.15
C LEU A 362 14.71 6.93 -21.32
N THR A 363 15.90 6.98 -21.91
CA THR A 363 17.16 6.62 -21.23
C THR A 363 17.41 7.55 -20.04
N ILE A 364 17.30 8.86 -20.23
CA ILE A 364 17.46 9.84 -19.14
C ILE A 364 16.36 9.63 -18.08
N ALA A 365 15.11 9.38 -18.48
CA ALA A 365 14.02 9.12 -17.53
C ALA A 365 14.25 7.84 -16.70
N LEU A 366 14.74 6.76 -17.33
CA LEU A 366 15.09 5.51 -16.65
C LEU A 366 16.31 5.66 -15.75
N LEU A 367 17.34 6.40 -16.17
CA LEU A 367 18.50 6.71 -15.34
C LEU A 367 18.11 7.59 -14.15
N ALA A 368 17.29 8.61 -14.36
CA ALA A 368 16.78 9.45 -13.29
C ALA A 368 15.93 8.64 -12.31
N ASP A 369 15.01 7.78 -12.79
CA ASP A 369 14.27 6.84 -11.92
C ASP A 369 15.22 5.91 -11.18
N ALA A 370 16.21 5.32 -11.85
CA ALA A 370 17.19 4.42 -11.26
C ALA A 370 18.09 5.10 -10.21
N ILE A 371 18.51 6.35 -10.40
CA ILE A 371 19.30 7.12 -9.45
C ILE A 371 18.44 7.53 -8.25
N LEU A 372 17.22 8.01 -8.49
CA LEU A 372 16.27 8.32 -7.44
C LEU A 372 15.87 7.07 -6.65
N PHE A 373 15.81 5.91 -7.32
CA PHE A 373 15.56 4.60 -6.72
C PHE A 373 16.78 4.06 -5.98
N SER A 374 18.00 4.24 -6.51
CA SER A 374 19.26 3.82 -5.89
C SER A 374 19.55 4.63 -4.61
N ARG A 375 19.23 5.93 -4.61
CA ARG A 375 19.25 6.76 -3.39
C ARG A 375 18.17 6.38 -2.37
N ARG A 376 17.06 5.74 -2.80
CA ARG A 376 16.10 5.08 -1.89
C ARG A 376 16.64 3.76 -1.32
N THR A 377 17.58 3.08 -1.99
CA THR A 377 18.16 1.82 -1.52
C THR A 377 19.45 1.98 -0.72
N ALA A 378 20.25 3.03 -0.97
CA ALA A 378 21.47 3.34 -0.22
C ALA A 378 21.19 3.93 1.18
N GLY A 379 19.98 4.45 1.39
CA GLY A 379 19.42 4.77 2.70
C GLY A 379 18.32 3.79 3.09
N GLY A 380 18.67 2.52 3.32
CA GLY A 380 17.89 1.56 4.11
C GLY A 380 16.46 1.21 3.65
N CYS A 381 16.30 -0.04 3.23
CA CYS A 381 15.04 -0.78 3.07
C CYS A 381 14.18 -0.45 1.83
N PHE A 382 14.06 -1.49 1.00
CA PHE A 382 13.30 -1.56 -0.25
C PHE A 382 11.79 -1.42 0.02
N ARG A 383 11.22 -0.24 -0.24
CA ARG A 383 9.79 0.05 -0.02
C ARG A 383 9.02 -0.14 -1.32
N THR A 384 8.30 -1.27 -1.45
CA THR A 384 7.41 -1.57 -2.57
C THR A 384 6.05 -0.88 -2.42
N GLU A 385 5.55 -0.29 -3.50
CA GLU A 385 4.24 0.38 -3.59
C GLU A 385 3.08 -0.62 -3.77
N SER A 386 2.89 -1.52 -2.80
CA SER A 386 1.71 -2.40 -2.70
C SER A 386 0.72 -2.00 -1.60
N HIS A 387 1.05 -0.93 -0.86
CA HIS A 387 0.41 -0.38 0.33
C HIS A 387 -1.08 0.05 0.27
N CYS A 388 -1.86 -0.31 -0.76
CA CYS A 388 -3.23 0.22 -0.95
C CYS A 388 -4.38 -0.76 -0.68
N LEU A 389 -4.15 -2.03 -0.35
CA LEU A 389 -5.23 -2.94 0.11
C LEU A 389 -5.23 -3.17 1.63
N SER A 390 -4.21 -2.71 2.36
CA SER A 390 -4.17 -2.78 3.83
C SER A 390 -4.50 -1.45 4.52
N LYS A 391 -4.86 -0.39 3.77
CA LYS A 391 -4.91 0.97 4.36
C LYS A 391 -6.12 1.20 5.27
N ALA A 392 -7.18 0.41 5.12
CA ALA A 392 -8.29 0.41 6.08
C ALA A 392 -7.88 -0.13 7.47
N SER A 393 -6.79 -0.90 7.58
CA SER A 393 -6.25 -1.36 8.87
C SER A 393 -4.98 -0.61 9.33
N ARG A 394 -4.26 0.10 8.43
CA ARG A 394 -3.03 0.84 8.79
C ARG A 394 -3.26 2.26 9.32
N ASP A 395 -4.38 2.93 9.00
CA ASP A 395 -4.60 4.33 9.41
C ASP A 395 -5.11 4.51 10.86
N THR A 396 -5.13 3.48 11.70
CA THR A 396 -5.74 3.62 13.05
C THR A 396 -4.78 3.81 14.22
N TRP A 397 -3.49 3.44 14.15
CA TRP A 397 -2.65 3.43 15.39
C TRP A 397 -1.20 3.93 15.28
N GLU A 398 -0.47 3.75 14.17
CA GLU A 398 0.96 4.10 14.10
C GLU A 398 1.26 5.61 14.00
N ASN A 399 0.25 6.45 13.69
CA ASN A 399 0.44 7.89 13.42
C ASN A 399 -0.31 8.82 14.39
N ARG A 400 -0.90 8.28 15.47
CA ARG A 400 -1.41 9.12 16.57
C ARG A 400 -0.20 9.62 17.36
N SER A 401 -0.24 10.85 17.85
CA SER A 401 0.74 11.30 18.84
C SER A 401 0.75 10.29 20.02
N PRO A 402 1.90 10.08 20.69
CA PRO A 402 1.99 9.14 21.82
C PRO A 402 0.90 9.37 22.88
N GLU A 403 0.45 10.63 23.04
CA GLU A 403 -0.61 11.02 23.96
C GLU A 403 -1.97 10.37 23.64
N TRP A 404 -2.47 10.44 22.39
CA TRP A 404 -3.80 9.89 22.03
C TRP A 404 -3.88 8.36 21.96
N SER A 405 -2.74 7.68 22.06
CA SER A 405 -2.69 6.21 22.02
C SER A 405 -3.08 5.56 23.35
N ARG A 406 -3.22 6.34 24.43
CA ARG A 406 -3.53 5.87 25.80
C ARG A 406 -4.86 6.42 26.34
N ASP A 407 -5.71 6.94 25.47
CA ASP A 407 -6.98 7.60 25.84
C ASP A 407 -8.06 6.62 26.33
N ARG A 408 -8.02 5.37 25.83
CA ARG A 408 -9.06 4.36 26.10
C ARG A 408 -8.48 3.09 26.71
N ALA A 409 -8.04 2.16 25.89
CA ALA A 409 -7.37 0.93 26.27
C ALA A 409 -6.25 0.67 25.27
N TRP A 410 -5.12 0.13 25.71
CA TRP A 410 -3.92 -0.07 24.91
C TRP A 410 -3.12 -1.29 25.38
N ALA A 411 -2.22 -1.76 24.52
CA ALA A 411 -1.23 -2.78 24.84
C ALA A 411 0.17 -2.16 24.79
N GLU A 412 0.95 -2.33 25.85
CA GLU A 412 2.38 -2.00 25.88
C GLU A 412 3.19 -3.24 25.51
N ILE A 413 4.21 -3.04 24.66
CA ILE A 413 5.08 -4.10 24.13
C ILE A 413 6.51 -3.84 24.60
N ASP A 414 6.97 -4.62 25.57
CA ASP A 414 8.31 -4.52 26.15
C ASP A 414 9.36 -5.15 25.23
N MET A 415 10.15 -4.29 24.59
CA MET A 415 11.18 -4.70 23.64
C MET A 415 12.40 -5.34 24.31
N ASP A 416 12.67 -5.01 25.58
CA ASP A 416 13.78 -5.57 26.33
C ASP A 416 13.44 -6.99 26.81
N ALA A 417 12.18 -7.22 27.22
CA ALA A 417 11.65 -8.55 27.49
C ALA A 417 11.72 -9.44 26.23
N LEU A 418 11.32 -8.92 25.07
CA LEU A 418 11.41 -9.64 23.80
C LEU A 418 12.86 -10.04 23.48
N ALA A 419 13.81 -9.11 23.65
CA ALA A 419 15.23 -9.37 23.41
C ALA A 419 15.79 -10.42 24.39
N ALA A 420 15.43 -10.35 25.68
CA ALA A 420 15.82 -11.33 26.68
C ALA A 420 15.29 -12.74 26.34
N ASN A 421 14.03 -12.84 25.93
CA ASN A 421 13.42 -14.11 25.51
C ASN A 421 14.14 -14.69 24.29
N VAL A 422 14.46 -13.87 23.29
CA VAL A 422 15.24 -14.30 22.11
C VAL A 422 16.60 -14.88 22.52
N THR A 423 17.30 -14.23 23.45
CA THR A 423 18.60 -14.70 23.95
C THR A 423 18.48 -16.05 24.65
N PHE A 424 17.53 -16.19 25.58
CA PHE A 424 17.29 -17.46 26.27
C PHE A 424 16.89 -18.59 25.31
N LEU A 425 15.98 -18.33 24.38
CA LEU A 425 15.53 -19.34 23.43
C LEU A 425 16.65 -19.77 22.48
N ARG A 426 17.56 -18.87 22.11
CA ARG A 426 18.77 -19.22 21.35
C ARG A 426 19.73 -20.08 22.16
N SER A 427 19.91 -19.81 23.45
CA SER A 427 20.83 -20.59 24.30
C SER A 427 20.36 -22.01 24.58
N ARG A 428 19.08 -22.32 24.33
CA ARG A 428 18.52 -23.67 24.41
C ARG A 428 18.72 -24.50 23.14
N LEU A 429 19.11 -23.88 22.03
CA LEU A 429 19.25 -24.55 20.75
C LEU A 429 20.70 -24.95 20.48
N PRO A 430 20.94 -26.08 19.79
CA PRO A 430 22.28 -26.47 19.38
C PRO A 430 22.85 -25.48 18.35
N GLU A 431 24.18 -25.48 18.24
CA GLU A 431 24.88 -24.65 17.26
C GLU A 431 24.36 -24.92 15.83
N GLY A 432 24.21 -23.84 15.05
CA GLY A 432 23.68 -23.91 13.68
C GLY A 432 22.15 -23.86 13.58
N CYS A 433 21.40 -24.16 14.64
CA CYS A 433 19.94 -24.01 14.65
C CYS A 433 19.54 -22.53 14.84
N ARG A 434 18.66 -22.03 13.97
CA ARG A 434 18.19 -20.64 14.01
C ARG A 434 16.73 -20.54 14.45
N LEU A 435 16.38 -19.46 15.15
CA LEU A 435 14.97 -19.16 15.39
C LEU A 435 14.28 -18.74 14.09
N MET A 436 13.08 -19.27 13.87
CA MET A 436 12.12 -18.83 12.87
C MET A 436 10.80 -18.42 13.57
N PRO A 437 10.74 -17.23 14.21
CA PRO A 437 9.57 -16.77 14.94
C PRO A 437 8.25 -16.89 14.18
N ALA A 438 7.26 -17.49 14.83
CA ALA A 438 5.88 -17.52 14.38
C ALA A 438 5.19 -16.22 14.77
N VAL A 439 5.03 -15.32 13.79
CA VAL A 439 4.42 -13.99 13.96
C VAL A 439 3.00 -13.92 13.38
N LYS A 440 2.35 -15.07 13.22
CA LYS A 440 0.94 -15.22 12.83
C LYS A 440 -0.03 -14.61 13.87
N ALA A 441 -1.25 -14.30 13.43
CA ALA A 441 -2.30 -13.68 14.21
C ALA A 441 -1.81 -12.41 14.94
N GLU A 442 -1.26 -11.46 14.18
CA GLU A 442 -0.67 -10.23 14.72
C GLU A 442 0.42 -10.49 15.77
N ALA A 443 1.33 -11.45 15.51
CA ALA A 443 2.30 -11.92 16.50
C ALA A 443 1.63 -12.30 17.83
N TYR A 444 0.59 -13.14 17.76
CA TYR A 444 -0.22 -13.54 18.91
C TYR A 444 -0.77 -12.30 19.66
N GLY A 445 -1.26 -11.30 18.90
CA GLY A 445 -1.79 -10.04 19.43
C GLY A 445 -0.76 -8.97 19.84
N HIS A 446 0.54 -9.20 19.69
CA HIS A 446 1.61 -8.26 20.05
C HIS A 446 1.89 -7.20 18.95
N GLY A 447 1.30 -7.36 17.77
CA GLY A 447 1.53 -6.55 16.57
C GLY A 447 2.62 -7.14 15.70
N ALA A 448 2.25 -7.80 14.60
CA ALA A 448 3.18 -8.60 13.79
C ALA A 448 4.34 -7.77 13.23
N VAL A 449 4.03 -6.58 12.72
CA VAL A 449 5.02 -5.67 12.15
C VAL A 449 5.97 -5.10 13.22
N ILE A 450 5.42 -4.72 14.37
CA ILE A 450 6.19 -4.17 15.50
C ILE A 450 7.23 -5.19 15.96
N ILE A 451 6.77 -6.42 16.23
CA ILE A 451 7.61 -7.53 16.66
C ILE A 451 8.61 -7.91 15.56
N ALA A 452 8.18 -8.10 14.31
CA ALA A 452 9.08 -8.52 13.24
C ALA A 452 10.20 -7.51 12.96
N ARG A 453 9.93 -6.20 13.09
CA ARG A 453 10.95 -5.14 12.97
C ARG A 453 11.99 -5.25 14.07
N GLU A 454 11.58 -5.45 15.33
CA GLU A 454 12.52 -5.59 16.43
C GLU A 454 13.33 -6.88 16.31
N LEU A 455 12.70 -7.99 15.95
CA LEU A 455 13.40 -9.25 15.69
C LEU A 455 14.41 -9.11 14.54
N ASN A 456 14.08 -8.35 13.49
CA ASN A 456 15.03 -7.98 12.44
C ASN A 456 16.22 -7.15 12.99
N ARG A 457 16.03 -6.27 13.97
CA ARG A 457 17.14 -5.55 14.63
C ARG A 457 18.00 -6.50 15.47
N LEU A 458 17.40 -7.51 16.10
CA LEU A 458 18.07 -8.59 16.84
C LEU A 458 18.71 -9.68 15.93
N GLY A 459 18.81 -9.41 14.63
CA GLY A 459 19.47 -10.27 13.65
C GLY A 459 18.64 -11.46 13.16
N ILE A 460 17.37 -11.59 13.55
CA ILE A 460 16.50 -12.65 13.04
C ILE A 460 16.05 -12.29 11.62
N ARG A 461 16.18 -13.25 10.70
CA ARG A 461 15.89 -13.10 9.26
C ARG A 461 15.00 -14.21 8.71
N SER A 462 14.38 -15.01 9.56
CA SER A 462 13.47 -16.07 9.13
C SER A 462 12.22 -15.98 10.00
N PHE A 463 11.04 -15.94 9.38
CA PHE A 463 9.74 -15.83 10.05
C PHE A 463 8.77 -16.85 9.47
N CYS A 464 7.76 -17.19 10.26
CA CYS A 464 6.60 -17.90 9.74
C CYS A 464 5.28 -17.23 10.12
N VAL A 465 4.32 -17.29 9.18
CA VAL A 465 2.97 -16.72 9.26
C VAL A 465 1.94 -17.79 8.92
N ALA A 466 0.67 -17.60 9.27
CA ALA A 466 -0.38 -18.57 8.99
C ALA A 466 -0.85 -18.50 7.53
N CYS A 467 -1.05 -17.29 7.01
CA CYS A 467 -1.60 -17.08 5.67
C CYS A 467 -0.78 -16.07 4.85
N ILE A 468 -1.06 -16.04 3.55
CA ILE A 468 -0.38 -15.17 2.61
C ILE A 468 -0.57 -13.67 2.90
N ASP A 469 -1.74 -13.25 3.41
CA ASP A 469 -1.98 -11.82 3.73
C ASP A 469 -1.09 -11.30 4.86
N GLU A 470 -0.83 -12.13 5.87
CA GLU A 470 0.14 -11.83 6.92
C GLU A 470 1.55 -11.68 6.34
N GLY A 471 1.95 -12.58 5.43
CA GLY A 471 3.25 -12.53 4.75
C GLY A 471 3.40 -11.27 3.89
N ILE A 472 2.36 -10.89 3.15
CA ILE A 472 2.30 -9.65 2.38
C ILE A 472 2.42 -8.45 3.31
N SER A 473 1.68 -8.43 4.42
CA SER A 473 1.71 -7.32 5.39
C SER A 473 3.12 -7.07 5.94
N LEU A 474 3.85 -8.14 6.28
CA LEU A 474 5.25 -8.05 6.70
C LEU A 474 6.18 -7.53 5.59
N ARG A 475 6.03 -8.03 4.36
CA ARG A 475 6.83 -7.57 3.21
C ARG A 475 6.66 -6.10 2.92
N GLU A 476 5.41 -5.65 2.90
CA GLU A 476 5.08 -4.23 2.72
C GLU A 476 5.62 -3.34 3.84
N ALA A 477 5.69 -3.88 5.06
CA ALA A 477 6.27 -3.20 6.20
C ALA A 477 7.81 -3.15 6.21
N GLY A 478 8.45 -3.72 5.18
CA GLY A 478 9.91 -3.73 5.00
C GLY A 478 10.64 -4.86 5.72
N ILE A 479 9.93 -5.90 6.18
CA ILE A 479 10.55 -7.03 6.87
C ILE A 479 11.44 -7.84 5.92
N CYS A 480 12.71 -7.95 6.28
CA CYS A 480 13.74 -8.61 5.49
C CYS A 480 13.90 -10.08 5.89
N GLY A 481 14.34 -10.89 4.92
CA GLY A 481 14.64 -12.31 5.11
C GLY A 481 13.51 -13.22 4.66
N GLU A 482 13.50 -14.46 5.13
CA GLU A 482 12.56 -15.50 4.72
C GLU A 482 11.25 -15.38 5.48
N ILE A 483 10.13 -15.59 4.76
CA ILE A 483 8.80 -15.63 5.35
C ILE A 483 8.11 -16.87 4.79
N LEU A 484 7.91 -17.86 5.66
CA LEU A 484 7.20 -19.09 5.37
C LEU A 484 5.72 -18.95 5.73
N ILE A 485 4.83 -19.23 4.77
CA ILE A 485 3.40 -19.40 5.01
C ILE A 485 3.18 -20.85 5.43
N LEU A 486 2.76 -21.06 6.68
CA LEU A 486 2.51 -22.39 7.26
C LEU A 486 1.22 -23.03 6.74
N GLY A 487 0.22 -22.22 6.41
CA GLY A 487 -1.08 -22.68 5.92
C GLY A 487 -1.17 -22.80 4.41
N TYR A 488 -2.40 -22.96 3.93
CA TYR A 488 -2.74 -23.07 2.51
C TYR A 488 -2.84 -21.70 1.83
N THR A 489 -2.39 -21.62 0.58
CA THR A 489 -2.63 -20.48 -0.32
C THR A 489 -3.42 -20.99 -1.53
N HIS A 490 -4.54 -20.34 -1.85
CA HIS A 490 -5.33 -20.73 -3.00
C HIS A 490 -4.58 -20.49 -4.34
N PRO A 491 -4.67 -21.37 -5.35
CA PRO A 491 -3.96 -21.23 -6.63
C PRO A 491 -4.14 -19.90 -7.34
N SER A 492 -5.31 -19.27 -7.18
CA SER A 492 -5.58 -17.93 -7.74
C SER A 492 -4.69 -16.81 -7.18
N ARG A 493 -3.87 -17.11 -6.17
CA ARG A 493 -2.96 -16.17 -5.50
C ARG A 493 -1.49 -16.58 -5.58
N PHE A 494 -1.13 -17.60 -6.35
CA PHE A 494 0.26 -18.03 -6.47
C PHE A 494 1.17 -16.97 -7.09
N ASP A 495 0.63 -16.07 -7.92
CA ASP A 495 1.36 -14.91 -8.44
C ASP A 495 1.90 -14.01 -7.31
N GLN A 496 1.15 -13.91 -6.21
CA GLN A 496 1.53 -13.10 -5.06
C GLN A 496 2.70 -13.73 -4.28
N LEU A 497 2.81 -15.06 -4.24
CA LEU A 497 3.96 -15.75 -3.63
C LEU A 497 5.27 -15.28 -4.29
N LEU A 498 5.28 -15.24 -5.62
CA LEU A 498 6.42 -14.77 -6.42
C LEU A 498 6.66 -13.27 -6.23
N ARG A 499 5.59 -12.45 -6.31
CA ARG A 499 5.67 -11.00 -6.19
C ARG A 499 6.26 -10.56 -4.86
N TYR A 500 5.86 -11.22 -3.77
CA TYR A 500 6.27 -10.88 -2.41
C TYR A 500 7.42 -11.75 -1.88
N ARG A 501 7.97 -12.65 -2.72
CA ARG A 501 9.06 -13.58 -2.34
C ARG A 501 8.72 -14.31 -1.03
N LEU A 502 7.55 -14.95 -1.01
CA LEU A 502 7.07 -15.73 0.11
C LEU A 502 7.31 -17.21 -0.17
N ILE A 503 7.70 -17.95 0.87
CA ILE A 503 7.87 -19.39 0.81
C ILE A 503 6.54 -20.02 1.18
N GLN A 504 6.05 -20.94 0.35
CA GLN A 504 4.76 -21.60 0.56
C GLN A 504 4.97 -23.01 1.16
N THR A 505 4.11 -23.40 2.10
CA THR A 505 4.01 -24.80 2.50
C THR A 505 3.26 -25.60 1.42
N ALA A 506 3.84 -26.68 0.93
CA ALA A 506 3.07 -27.74 0.25
C ALA A 506 2.34 -28.53 1.33
N VAL A 507 1.01 -28.42 1.36
CA VAL A 507 0.18 -29.06 2.40
C VAL A 507 -0.15 -30.51 2.06
N ASP A 508 -0.06 -30.87 0.79
CA ASP A 508 -0.20 -32.23 0.24
C ASP A 508 0.40 -32.25 -1.19
N LEU A 509 0.42 -33.43 -1.82
CA LEU A 509 0.92 -33.65 -3.17
C LEU A 509 0.08 -32.92 -4.22
N ALA A 510 -1.24 -32.80 -4.02
CA ALA A 510 -2.13 -32.12 -4.96
C ALA A 510 -1.84 -30.61 -5.01
N HIS A 511 -1.60 -30.00 -3.86
CA HIS A 511 -1.22 -28.60 -3.74
C HIS A 511 0.16 -28.34 -4.34
N ALA A 512 1.12 -29.26 -4.14
CA ALA A 512 2.43 -29.19 -4.80
C ALA A 512 2.28 -29.23 -6.33
N ARG A 513 1.48 -30.16 -6.89
CA ARG A 513 1.19 -30.23 -8.33
C ARG A 513 0.58 -28.93 -8.86
N ALA A 514 -0.39 -28.35 -8.15
CA ALA A 514 -1.01 -27.09 -8.56
C ALA A 514 0.02 -25.93 -8.62
N MET A 515 0.97 -25.90 -7.68
CA MET A 515 2.07 -24.92 -7.70
C MET A 515 3.06 -25.19 -8.85
N ASP A 516 3.37 -26.46 -9.14
CA ASP A 516 4.25 -26.84 -10.25
C ASP A 516 3.64 -26.46 -11.60
N ASP A 517 2.36 -26.79 -11.83
CA ASP A 517 1.61 -26.42 -13.03
C ASP A 517 1.58 -24.90 -13.23
N PHE A 518 1.37 -24.16 -12.14
CA PHE A 518 1.42 -22.70 -12.17
C PHE A 518 2.81 -22.18 -12.54
N GLY A 519 3.86 -22.75 -11.94
CA GLY A 519 5.25 -22.39 -12.21
C GLY A 519 5.63 -22.66 -13.67
N LYS A 520 5.25 -23.83 -14.20
CA LYS A 520 5.41 -24.23 -15.60
C LYS A 520 4.74 -23.25 -16.54
N LYS A 521 3.48 -22.90 -16.28
CA LYS A 521 2.68 -21.98 -17.10
C LYS A 521 3.31 -20.59 -17.20
N HIS A 522 4.02 -20.14 -16.17
CA HIS A 522 4.57 -18.78 -16.11
C HIS A 522 6.11 -18.72 -16.28
N GLY A 523 6.78 -19.86 -16.42
CA GLY A 523 8.25 -19.93 -16.48
C GLY A 523 8.92 -19.40 -15.20
N ARG A 524 8.38 -19.74 -14.03
CA ARG A 524 8.85 -19.25 -12.71
C ARG A 524 8.88 -20.39 -11.69
N HIS A 525 9.89 -20.38 -10.81
CA HIS A 525 9.94 -21.31 -9.69
C HIS A 525 9.25 -20.75 -8.44
N ILE A 526 8.42 -21.56 -7.78
CA ILE A 526 7.84 -21.24 -6.47
C ILE A 526 8.71 -21.86 -5.37
N GLN A 527 9.12 -21.06 -4.38
CA GLN A 527 9.81 -21.58 -3.21
C GLN A 527 8.85 -22.29 -2.27
N VAL A 528 9.19 -23.53 -1.94
CA VAL A 528 8.32 -24.41 -1.17
C VAL A 528 9.05 -25.08 -0.02
N HIS A 529 8.39 -25.16 1.14
CA HIS A 529 8.72 -26.13 2.18
C HIS A 529 7.66 -27.24 2.17
N LEU A 530 8.10 -28.49 2.22
CA LEU A 530 7.19 -29.65 2.26
C LEU A 530 6.75 -29.90 3.71
N ALA A 531 5.44 -29.95 3.95
CA ALA A 531 4.91 -30.38 5.24
C ALA A 531 4.83 -31.91 5.30
N VAL A 532 5.24 -32.46 6.43
CA VAL A 532 5.20 -33.89 6.75
C VAL A 532 4.23 -34.10 7.89
N ASP A 533 3.25 -34.98 7.70
CA ASP A 533 2.44 -35.47 8.79
C ASP A 533 3.11 -36.68 9.46
N THR A 534 3.51 -36.49 10.72
CA THR A 534 4.10 -37.54 11.56
C THR A 534 3.15 -38.01 12.66
N GLY A 535 1.90 -37.50 12.69
CA GLY A 535 0.91 -37.86 13.70
C GLY A 535 -0.01 -36.73 14.14
N MET A 536 0.22 -35.49 13.73
CA MET A 536 -0.70 -34.38 14.06
C MET A 536 -1.97 -34.39 13.19
N ARG A 537 -1.90 -34.95 11.98
CA ARG A 537 -3.05 -35.14 11.08
C ARG A 537 -3.80 -33.86 10.73
N ARG A 538 -3.05 -32.76 10.61
CA ARG A 538 -3.59 -31.43 10.28
C ARG A 538 -3.27 -30.99 8.86
N LEU A 539 -2.00 -31.06 8.48
CA LEU A 539 -1.45 -30.70 7.17
C LEU A 539 -0.19 -31.53 6.94
N GLY A 540 0.15 -31.76 5.67
CA GLY A 540 1.34 -32.48 5.23
C GLY A 540 1.02 -33.85 4.67
N GLU A 541 1.89 -34.32 3.79
CA GLU A 541 1.85 -35.70 3.31
C GLU A 541 2.22 -36.66 4.46
N PRO A 542 1.53 -37.81 4.61
CA PRO A 542 1.90 -38.83 5.60
C PRO A 542 3.35 -39.25 5.43
N CYS A 543 4.10 -39.35 6.52
CA CYS A 543 5.53 -39.66 6.48
C CYS A 543 5.86 -41.03 5.87
N GLU A 544 4.88 -41.95 5.82
CA GLU A 544 4.96 -43.25 5.17
C GLU A 544 4.90 -43.16 3.64
N ASN A 545 4.36 -42.06 3.09
CA ASN A 545 4.22 -41.84 1.65
C ASN A 545 5.53 -41.31 1.02
N ILE A 546 6.60 -42.10 1.12
CA ILE A 546 7.93 -41.74 0.61
C ILE A 546 7.87 -41.41 -0.90
N GLU A 547 7.06 -42.14 -1.66
CA GLU A 547 6.91 -41.91 -3.09
C GLU A 547 6.25 -40.57 -3.40
N GLY A 548 5.24 -40.16 -2.62
CA GLY A 548 4.65 -38.82 -2.71
C GLY A 548 5.68 -37.71 -2.53
N PHE A 549 6.60 -37.86 -1.56
CA PHE A 549 7.70 -36.91 -1.38
C PHE A 549 8.69 -36.92 -2.56
N ARG A 550 9.05 -38.10 -3.10
CA ARG A 550 9.90 -38.18 -4.29
C ARG A 550 9.26 -37.48 -5.50
N LEU A 551 7.96 -37.67 -5.70
CA LEU A 551 7.20 -36.98 -6.74
C LEU A 551 7.22 -35.45 -6.55
N MET A 552 7.01 -34.96 -5.32
CA MET A 552 7.08 -33.52 -5.03
C MET A 552 8.48 -32.96 -5.25
N MET A 553 9.53 -33.71 -4.89
CA MET A 553 10.92 -33.29 -5.08
C MET A 553 11.39 -33.31 -6.54
N ALA A 554 10.73 -34.09 -7.40
CA ALA A 554 10.99 -34.16 -8.83
C ALA A 554 10.28 -33.05 -9.64
N MET A 555 9.45 -32.21 -9.02
CA MET A 555 8.75 -31.12 -9.69
C MET A 555 9.70 -30.00 -10.09
N GLU A 556 9.89 -29.81 -11.40
CA GLU A 556 10.89 -28.90 -11.97
C GLU A 556 10.60 -27.42 -11.69
N ASN A 557 9.34 -27.04 -11.44
CA ASN A 557 8.94 -25.65 -11.24
C ASN A 557 8.80 -25.29 -9.76
N LEU A 558 9.19 -26.19 -8.85
CA LEU A 558 9.27 -25.92 -7.42
C LEU A 558 10.72 -25.82 -6.98
N GLU A 559 11.05 -24.75 -6.26
CA GLU A 559 12.29 -24.65 -5.51
C GLU A 559 12.06 -25.19 -4.09
N ILE A 560 12.21 -26.51 -3.93
CA ILE A 560 12.08 -27.15 -2.62
C ILE A 560 13.27 -26.70 -1.75
N SER A 561 12.97 -25.94 -0.70
CA SER A 561 13.97 -25.29 0.16
C SER A 561 13.88 -25.74 1.63
N GLY A 562 12.86 -26.51 1.99
CA GLY A 562 12.74 -27.05 3.34
C GLY A 562 11.75 -28.21 3.48
N LEU A 563 11.81 -28.87 4.63
CA LEU A 563 10.94 -30.00 5.01
C LEU A 563 10.65 -29.88 6.51
N PHE A 564 9.40 -30.05 6.92
CA PHE A 564 9.04 -29.86 8.32
C PHE A 564 7.84 -30.67 8.79
N THR A 565 7.80 -30.94 10.09
CA THR A 565 6.61 -31.47 10.78
C THR A 565 6.28 -30.63 12.01
N HIS A 566 5.16 -30.92 12.68
CA HIS A 566 4.77 -30.30 13.93
C HIS A 566 4.43 -31.37 14.98
N LEU A 567 5.02 -31.23 16.17
CA LEU A 567 4.80 -32.13 17.29
C LEU A 567 3.42 -31.85 17.90
N ALA A 568 2.65 -32.89 18.19
CA ALA A 568 1.26 -32.75 18.64
C ALA A 568 1.15 -32.57 20.16
N ALA A 569 2.06 -33.18 20.93
CA ALA A 569 2.00 -33.27 22.39
C ALA A 569 3.31 -32.83 23.07
N SER A 570 4.06 -31.92 22.43
CA SER A 570 5.37 -31.49 22.96
C SER A 570 5.31 -30.73 24.28
N ASP A 571 4.12 -30.23 24.64
CA ASP A 571 3.78 -29.55 25.89
C ASP A 571 3.40 -30.50 27.04
N MET A 572 3.15 -31.78 26.75
CA MET A 572 2.75 -32.79 27.74
C MET A 572 3.96 -33.60 28.23
N THR A 573 4.01 -33.88 29.53
CA THR A 573 5.16 -34.54 30.18
C THR A 573 4.89 -36.00 30.61
N ASP A 574 3.66 -36.49 30.46
CA ASP A 574 3.34 -37.89 30.79
C ASP A 574 4.07 -38.87 29.86
N ALA A 575 4.28 -40.10 30.32
CA ALA A 575 5.08 -41.09 29.61
C ALA A 575 4.50 -41.43 28.21
N SER A 576 3.18 -41.43 28.06
CA SER A 576 2.53 -41.78 26.79
C SER A 576 2.71 -40.67 25.74
N SER A 577 2.54 -39.40 26.14
CA SER A 577 2.76 -38.24 25.29
C SER A 577 4.23 -38.06 24.89
N ARG A 578 5.16 -38.33 25.81
CA ARG A 578 6.59 -38.32 25.50
C ARG A 578 6.96 -39.36 24.45
N ARG A 579 6.52 -40.61 24.66
CA ARG A 579 6.72 -41.70 23.69
C ARG A 579 6.11 -41.38 22.33
N PHE A 580 4.94 -40.74 22.30
CA PHE A 580 4.31 -40.30 21.06
C PHE A 580 5.16 -39.25 20.33
N THR A 581 5.63 -38.23 21.06
CA THR A 581 6.46 -37.15 20.52
C THR A 581 7.81 -37.65 20.00
N GLU A 582 8.45 -38.55 20.73
CA GLU A 582 9.70 -39.22 20.31
C GLU A 582 9.49 -40.02 19.02
N LYS A 583 8.38 -40.75 18.91
CA LYS A 583 8.01 -41.46 17.67
C LYS A 583 7.82 -40.49 16.50
N GLN A 584 7.20 -39.32 16.70
CA GLN A 584 7.09 -38.31 15.64
C GLN A 584 8.47 -37.84 15.15
N LEU A 585 9.41 -37.61 16.07
CA LEU A 585 10.79 -37.21 15.75
C LEU A 585 11.52 -38.31 14.98
N GLU A 586 11.38 -39.56 15.39
CA GLU A 586 11.94 -40.73 14.71
C GLU A 586 11.36 -40.87 13.29
N SER A 587 10.04 -40.83 13.13
CA SER A 587 9.38 -40.87 11.82
C SER A 587 9.88 -39.77 10.87
N PHE A 588 10.06 -38.55 11.37
CA PHE A 588 10.62 -37.45 10.58
C PHE A 588 12.06 -37.71 10.13
N ARG A 589 12.92 -38.21 11.04
CA ARG A 589 14.31 -38.56 10.72
C ARG A 589 14.39 -39.71 9.71
N THR A 590 13.56 -40.74 9.87
CA THR A 590 13.48 -41.89 8.97
C THR A 590 13.07 -41.46 7.56
N LEU A 591 12.06 -40.60 7.43
CA LEU A 591 11.68 -40.04 6.12
C LEU A 591 12.82 -39.23 5.51
N ALA A 592 13.43 -38.32 6.26
CA ALA A 592 14.54 -37.50 5.76
C ALA A 592 15.69 -38.38 5.25
N SER A 593 16.05 -39.43 6.00
CA SER A 593 17.04 -40.43 5.60
C SER A 593 16.65 -41.19 4.33
N ALA A 594 15.38 -41.64 4.23
CA ALA A 594 14.86 -42.34 3.05
C ALA A 594 14.83 -41.48 1.77
N LEU A 595 14.75 -40.15 1.94
CA LEU A 595 14.88 -39.17 0.87
C LEU A 595 16.35 -38.76 0.60
N GLY A 596 17.32 -39.37 1.28
CA GLY A 596 18.74 -39.10 1.14
C GLY A 596 19.18 -37.76 1.74
N ILE A 597 18.36 -37.12 2.57
CA ILE A 597 18.66 -35.85 3.22
C ILE A 597 19.47 -36.13 4.48
N SER A 598 20.69 -35.59 4.55
CA SER A 598 21.49 -35.67 5.79
C SER A 598 20.98 -34.66 6.81
N SER A 599 20.86 -35.11 8.06
CA SER A 599 20.55 -34.28 9.23
C SER A 599 21.78 -33.56 9.80
N GLU A 600 22.98 -33.96 9.40
CA GLU A 600 24.22 -33.39 9.93
C GLU A 600 24.62 -32.11 9.19
N ALA A 601 24.70 -31.01 9.94
CA ALA A 601 25.23 -29.73 9.50
C ALA A 601 26.75 -29.83 9.28
N GLY A 602 27.23 -30.55 8.26
CA GLY A 602 28.67 -30.68 8.02
C GLY A 602 29.19 -31.67 6.96
N GLY A 603 28.35 -32.42 6.23
CA GLY A 603 28.84 -33.45 5.30
C GLY A 603 29.33 -32.95 3.93
N GLU A 604 30.65 -32.90 3.73
CA GLU A 604 31.34 -32.40 2.52
C GLU A 604 31.23 -33.24 1.22
N ARG A 605 30.44 -34.33 1.17
CA ARG A 605 30.43 -35.22 -0.01
C ARG A 605 29.04 -35.66 -0.47
N ARG A 606 28.23 -34.74 -1.02
CA ARG A 606 26.97 -35.05 -1.77
C ARG A 606 26.66 -34.00 -2.86
N PRO A 607 25.77 -34.31 -3.84
CA PRO A 607 25.36 -33.36 -4.88
C PRO A 607 24.79 -32.06 -4.29
N LYS A 608 25.23 -30.90 -4.80
CA LYS A 608 24.96 -29.55 -4.25
C LYS A 608 23.48 -29.19 -4.02
N ALA A 609 22.53 -29.91 -4.63
CA ALA A 609 21.09 -29.64 -4.52
C ALA A 609 20.46 -30.15 -3.21
N LEU A 610 20.87 -31.33 -2.71
CA LEU A 610 20.27 -31.93 -1.50
C LEU A 610 20.83 -31.35 -0.19
N ASN A 611 22.05 -30.79 -0.21
CA ASN A 611 22.70 -30.17 0.95
C ASN A 611 22.12 -28.80 1.37
N ARG A 612 21.02 -28.33 0.75
CA ARG A 612 20.46 -26.98 0.96
C ARG A 612 19.08 -26.96 1.64
N LEU A 613 18.48 -28.12 1.91
CA LEU A 613 17.14 -28.20 2.51
C LEU A 613 17.16 -27.84 3.99
N LYS A 614 16.32 -26.89 4.38
CA LYS A 614 16.13 -26.46 5.77
C LYS A 614 15.11 -27.35 6.46
N LEU A 615 15.61 -28.26 7.28
CA LEU A 615 14.79 -29.10 8.16
C LEU A 615 14.37 -28.35 9.42
N HIS A 616 13.12 -28.52 9.86
CA HIS A 616 12.66 -27.93 11.11
C HIS A 616 11.49 -28.66 11.76
N VAL A 617 11.55 -28.87 13.07
CA VAL A 617 10.51 -29.61 13.81
C VAL A 617 10.00 -28.83 15.02
N LEU A 618 10.92 -28.27 15.81
CA LEU A 618 10.60 -27.68 17.10
C LEU A 618 9.74 -26.40 16.98
N ALA A 619 8.78 -26.29 17.88
CA ALA A 619 8.09 -25.04 18.25
C ALA A 619 8.46 -24.70 19.72
N SER A 620 7.70 -23.82 20.39
CA SER A 620 8.02 -23.36 21.75
C SER A 620 8.34 -24.47 22.75
N TYR A 621 7.42 -25.42 22.98
CA TYR A 621 7.67 -26.51 23.93
C TYR A 621 8.71 -27.52 23.43
N GLY A 622 8.83 -27.71 22.11
CA GLY A 622 9.92 -28.50 21.54
C GLY A 622 11.30 -27.93 21.90
N ILE A 623 11.48 -26.61 21.93
CA ILE A 623 12.74 -25.98 22.36
C ILE A 623 13.01 -26.24 23.86
N LEU A 624 11.98 -26.27 24.68
CA LEU A 624 12.11 -26.45 26.12
C LEU A 624 12.41 -27.92 26.49
N ASN A 625 11.63 -28.84 25.91
CA ASN A 625 11.59 -30.26 26.29
C ASN A 625 12.43 -31.18 25.40
N TYR A 626 12.64 -30.81 24.13
CA TYR A 626 13.30 -31.65 23.13
C TYR A 626 14.33 -30.87 22.29
N PRO A 627 15.24 -30.07 22.88
CA PRO A 627 16.20 -29.27 22.12
C PRO A 627 17.13 -30.11 21.23
N GLU A 628 17.38 -31.37 21.58
CA GLU A 628 18.11 -32.37 20.79
C GLU A 628 17.36 -32.81 19.52
N GLY A 629 16.06 -32.55 19.44
CA GLY A 629 15.23 -32.72 18.23
C GLY A 629 15.36 -31.57 17.23
N ALA A 630 16.23 -30.58 17.49
CA ALA A 630 16.44 -29.44 16.61
C ALA A 630 17.14 -29.81 15.30
N PHE A 631 16.89 -29.00 14.27
CA PHE A 631 17.59 -29.05 12.99
C PHE A 631 18.01 -27.62 12.60
N HIS A 632 17.65 -27.14 11.41
CA HIS A 632 18.06 -25.84 10.90
C HIS A 632 17.22 -24.69 11.47
N TYR A 633 15.92 -24.89 11.68
CA TYR A 633 15.06 -23.90 12.34
C TYR A 633 14.26 -24.45 13.51
N ALA A 634 14.01 -23.57 14.49
CA ALA A 634 13.00 -23.73 15.52
C ALA A 634 11.92 -22.64 15.39
N ARG A 635 10.66 -23.06 15.16
CA ARG A 635 9.52 -22.19 14.88
C ARG A 635 8.85 -21.69 16.16
N VAL A 636 9.58 -20.90 16.92
CA VAL A 636 9.12 -20.43 18.24
C VAL A 636 7.88 -19.53 18.14
N GLY A 637 6.87 -19.81 18.96
CA GLY A 637 5.62 -19.05 19.03
C GLY A 637 5.44 -18.44 20.41
N ILE A 638 4.58 -19.05 21.24
CA ILE A 638 4.14 -18.50 22.54
C ILE A 638 5.29 -18.10 23.47
N ALA A 639 6.32 -18.96 23.61
CA ALA A 639 7.47 -18.70 24.48
C ALA A 639 8.30 -17.47 24.07
N LEU A 640 8.26 -17.05 22.79
CA LEU A 640 8.93 -15.81 22.35
C LEU A 640 8.35 -14.58 23.07
N TYR A 641 7.05 -14.63 23.36
CA TYR A 641 6.31 -13.56 24.01
C TYR A 641 6.36 -13.66 25.54
N GLY A 642 7.18 -14.58 26.07
CA GLY A 642 7.51 -14.64 27.49
C GLY A 642 6.48 -15.35 28.35
N VAL A 643 5.61 -16.16 27.75
CA VAL A 643 4.53 -16.88 28.42
C VAL A 643 4.40 -18.30 27.86
N LEU A 644 3.71 -19.16 28.60
CA LEU A 644 3.38 -20.53 28.19
C LEU A 644 1.86 -20.70 27.99
N SER A 645 1.44 -21.80 27.36
CA SER A 645 0.05 -22.02 26.92
C SER A 645 -0.94 -22.15 28.07
N SER A 646 -0.50 -22.54 29.27
CA SER A 646 -1.37 -22.67 30.44
C SER A 646 -0.73 -22.08 31.69
N ARG A 647 -1.56 -21.89 32.73
CA ARG A 647 -1.08 -21.49 34.06
C ARG A 647 -0.21 -22.57 34.70
N GLU A 648 -0.61 -23.83 34.56
CA GLU A 648 0.14 -24.97 35.06
C GLU A 648 1.53 -25.05 34.43
N ASP A 649 1.65 -24.77 33.13
CA ASP A 649 2.96 -24.70 32.48
C ASP A 649 3.84 -23.59 33.08
N GLU A 650 3.29 -22.40 33.32
CA GLU A 650 4.10 -21.32 33.93
C GLU A 650 4.52 -21.61 35.37
N GLU A 651 3.78 -22.46 36.09
CA GLU A 651 4.12 -22.91 37.44
C GLU A 651 5.13 -24.08 37.43
N ASN A 652 5.06 -24.96 36.42
CA ASN A 652 5.88 -26.17 36.32
C ASN A 652 7.23 -25.95 35.61
N TYR A 653 7.34 -24.96 34.72
CA TYR A 653 8.56 -24.69 33.98
C TYR A 653 9.37 -23.56 34.63
N ASP A 654 10.54 -23.88 35.17
CA ASP A 654 11.50 -22.88 35.61
C ASP A 654 12.19 -22.23 34.41
N THR A 655 11.67 -21.09 33.97
CA THR A 655 12.23 -20.35 32.82
C THR A 655 12.38 -18.86 33.14
N PRO A 656 13.45 -18.20 32.64
CA PRO A 656 13.63 -16.77 32.79
C PRO A 656 12.80 -15.96 31.77
N LEU A 657 11.75 -16.56 31.19
CA LEU A 657 10.90 -15.93 30.20
C LEU A 657 10.17 -14.72 30.81
N ARG A 658 10.21 -13.60 30.08
CA ARG A 658 9.66 -12.32 30.53
C ARG A 658 8.47 -11.94 29.67
N PRO A 659 7.25 -11.80 30.23
CA PRO A 659 6.07 -11.41 29.47
C PRO A 659 6.30 -10.11 28.69
N VAL A 660 6.06 -10.15 27.38
CA VAL A 660 6.32 -9.02 26.48
C VAL A 660 5.17 -8.01 26.47
N LEU A 661 3.96 -8.42 26.84
CA LEU A 661 2.74 -7.61 26.68
C LEU A 661 2.07 -7.27 28.01
N SER A 662 1.67 -6.01 28.12
CA SER A 662 0.77 -5.52 29.18
C SER A 662 -0.46 -4.84 28.57
N VAL A 663 -1.67 -5.20 28.98
CA VAL A 663 -2.92 -4.56 28.55
C VAL A 663 -3.43 -3.65 29.65
N LYS A 664 -3.72 -2.41 29.29
CA LYS A 664 -4.16 -1.35 30.21
C LYS A 664 -5.40 -0.66 29.67
N ALA A 665 -6.23 -0.13 30.57
CA ALA A 665 -7.43 0.61 30.23
C ALA A 665 -7.67 1.78 31.19
N ARG A 666 -8.30 2.85 30.71
CA ARG A 666 -8.70 3.99 31.53
C ARG A 666 -9.99 3.71 32.26
N VAL A 667 -10.06 4.19 33.50
CA VAL A 667 -11.32 4.35 34.24
C VAL A 667 -12.11 5.49 33.60
N THR A 668 -13.30 5.20 33.08
CA THR A 668 -14.15 6.19 32.39
C THR A 668 -15.06 6.93 33.36
N SER A 669 -15.52 6.25 34.41
CA SER A 669 -16.40 6.83 35.42
C SER A 669 -16.33 6.04 36.71
N VAL A 670 -16.54 6.73 37.83
CA VAL A 670 -16.62 6.14 39.16
C VAL A 670 -17.95 6.58 39.78
N ARG A 671 -18.72 5.64 40.33
CA ARG A 671 -20.09 5.86 40.78
C ARG A 671 -20.34 5.12 42.09
N LYS A 672 -21.30 5.62 42.87
CA LYS A 672 -21.89 4.84 43.96
C LYS A 672 -23.04 3.98 43.42
N LEU A 673 -23.16 2.77 43.93
CA LEU A 673 -24.27 1.85 43.69
C LEU A 673 -24.88 1.51 45.06
N ARG A 674 -26.15 1.84 45.27
CA ARG A 674 -26.84 1.63 46.56
C ARG A 674 -27.20 0.16 46.73
N ALA A 675 -27.40 -0.25 47.98
CA ALA A 675 -27.93 -1.57 48.28
C ALA A 675 -29.26 -1.81 47.53
N GLY A 676 -29.38 -2.93 46.83
CA GLY A 676 -30.54 -3.30 46.00
C GLY A 676 -30.49 -2.81 44.55
N GLU A 677 -29.57 -1.90 44.17
CA GLU A 677 -29.41 -1.45 42.79
C GLU A 677 -28.56 -2.46 41.97
N SER A 678 -28.90 -2.62 40.69
CA SER A 678 -28.20 -3.52 39.77
C SER A 678 -27.30 -2.77 38.79
N ALA A 679 -26.27 -3.47 38.27
CA ALA A 679 -25.36 -2.93 37.26
C ALA A 679 -25.16 -3.88 36.07
N GLY A 680 -25.07 -3.28 34.87
CA GLY A 680 -24.79 -4.00 33.62
C GLY A 680 -25.99 -4.75 33.02
N TYR A 681 -25.73 -5.48 31.93
CA TYR A 681 -26.78 -6.19 31.20
C TYR A 681 -27.49 -7.26 32.04
N ALA A 682 -28.81 -7.34 31.85
CA ALA A 682 -29.70 -8.31 32.48
C ALA A 682 -29.66 -8.32 34.01
N MET A 683 -29.23 -7.20 34.63
CA MET A 683 -29.13 -7.07 36.08
C MET A 683 -28.33 -8.23 36.70
N ALA A 684 -27.29 -8.70 35.98
CA ALA A 684 -26.51 -9.87 36.38
C ALA A 684 -25.74 -9.67 37.69
N PHE A 685 -25.62 -8.43 38.15
CA PHE A 685 -25.08 -8.07 39.46
C PHE A 685 -26.01 -7.09 40.15
N THR A 686 -26.29 -7.35 41.43
CA THR A 686 -27.07 -6.50 42.33
C THR A 686 -26.26 -6.26 43.59
N ALA A 687 -26.12 -5.00 43.99
CA ALA A 687 -25.34 -4.61 45.15
C ALA A 687 -26.02 -5.07 46.45
N SER A 688 -25.29 -5.80 47.28
CA SER A 688 -25.76 -6.23 48.61
C SER A 688 -25.64 -5.15 49.68
N LYS A 689 -24.83 -4.12 49.42
CA LYS A 689 -24.57 -2.96 50.29
C LYS A 689 -24.22 -1.75 49.44
N GLU A 690 -24.20 -0.55 50.04
CA GLU A 690 -23.63 0.62 49.35
C GLU A 690 -22.18 0.31 48.96
N MET A 691 -21.87 0.47 47.67
CA MET A 691 -20.58 0.12 47.09
C MET A 691 -20.12 1.16 46.06
N LYS A 692 -18.80 1.22 45.83
CA LYS A 692 -18.19 2.08 44.82
C LYS A 692 -17.80 1.23 43.62
N ILE A 693 -18.32 1.58 42.44
CA ILE A 693 -18.05 0.87 41.19
C ILE A 693 -17.34 1.79 40.21
N ALA A 694 -16.50 1.22 39.36
CA ALA A 694 -15.84 1.93 38.28
C ALA A 694 -16.10 1.24 36.93
N ALA A 695 -16.27 2.05 35.88
CA ALA A 695 -16.34 1.55 34.51
C ALA A 695 -14.97 1.73 33.83
N LEU A 696 -14.54 0.70 33.10
CA LEU A 696 -13.31 0.69 32.32
C LEU A 696 -13.63 0.77 30.84
N ALA A 697 -12.75 1.41 30.08
CA ALA A 697 -12.90 1.64 28.65
C ALA A 697 -12.48 0.43 27.78
N ILE A 698 -12.74 -0.80 28.23
CA ILE A 698 -12.38 -2.04 27.54
C ILE A 698 -13.51 -3.06 27.66
N GLY A 699 -13.80 -3.77 26.56
CA GLY A 699 -14.81 -4.82 26.54
C GLY A 699 -14.44 -6.01 25.63
N TYR A 700 -15.41 -6.86 25.33
CA TYR A 700 -15.12 -8.10 24.59
C TYR A 700 -14.73 -7.87 23.13
N ALA A 701 -15.13 -6.75 22.51
CA ALA A 701 -14.70 -6.40 21.15
C ALA A 701 -13.24 -5.90 21.11
N ASP A 702 -12.62 -5.70 22.28
CA ASP A 702 -11.21 -5.39 22.43
C ASP A 702 -10.37 -6.63 22.75
N GLY A 703 -11.02 -7.79 22.95
CA GLY A 703 -10.39 -9.08 23.19
C GLY A 703 -10.57 -9.62 24.60
N LEU A 704 -11.20 -8.88 25.53
CA LEU A 704 -11.45 -9.34 26.89
C LEU A 704 -12.55 -10.44 26.89
N PRO A 705 -12.26 -11.69 27.30
CA PRO A 705 -13.26 -12.76 27.26
C PRO A 705 -14.47 -12.44 28.12
N ARG A 706 -15.67 -12.69 27.59
CA ARG A 706 -16.93 -12.43 28.32
C ARG A 706 -17.11 -13.40 29.48
N GLU A 707 -16.43 -14.55 29.42
CA GLU A 707 -16.35 -15.59 30.43
C GLU A 707 -15.76 -15.09 31.76
N LEU A 708 -15.04 -13.96 31.74
CA LEU A 708 -14.50 -13.29 32.94
C LEU A 708 -15.54 -12.45 33.70
N SER A 709 -16.78 -12.40 33.23
CA SER A 709 -17.90 -11.71 33.90
C SER A 709 -18.21 -12.32 35.28
N ASN A 710 -18.97 -11.58 36.09
CA ASN A 710 -19.52 -12.05 37.37
C ASN A 710 -18.46 -12.61 38.32
N MET A 711 -17.47 -11.78 38.67
CA MET A 711 -16.39 -12.07 39.63
C MET A 711 -15.36 -13.11 39.18
N LYS A 712 -15.47 -13.65 37.96
CA LYS A 712 -14.49 -14.61 37.42
C LYS A 712 -13.18 -13.96 37.00
N GLY A 713 -13.19 -12.67 36.67
CA GLY A 713 -12.00 -11.88 36.36
C GLY A 713 -11.76 -10.75 37.35
N SER A 714 -10.54 -10.20 37.32
CA SER A 714 -10.15 -9.01 38.09
C SER A 714 -9.16 -8.15 37.30
N VAL A 715 -8.98 -6.91 37.72
CA VAL A 715 -7.97 -5.96 37.21
C VAL A 715 -7.16 -5.41 38.38
N LEU A 716 -6.02 -4.75 38.11
CA LEU A 716 -5.27 -4.00 39.12
C LEU A 716 -5.49 -2.50 38.95
N ILE A 717 -5.80 -1.80 40.03
CA ILE A 717 -5.82 -0.32 40.11
C ILE A 717 -5.10 0.09 41.39
N ALA A 718 -4.15 1.03 41.28
CA ALA A 718 -3.31 1.47 42.40
C ALA A 718 -2.73 0.28 43.20
N GLY A 719 -2.38 -0.78 42.48
CA GLY A 719 -1.84 -2.01 43.03
C GLY A 719 -2.76 -2.94 43.79
N LYS A 720 -4.05 -2.61 43.88
CA LYS A 720 -5.06 -3.45 44.51
C LYS A 720 -5.88 -4.17 43.43
N ARG A 721 -6.24 -5.43 43.68
CA ARG A 721 -7.14 -6.20 42.80
C ARG A 721 -8.58 -5.69 42.94
N ALA A 722 -9.21 -5.39 41.81
CA ALA A 722 -10.61 -5.01 41.69
C ALA A 722 -11.36 -6.07 40.85
N PRO A 723 -12.35 -6.78 41.40
CA PRO A 723 -13.05 -7.83 40.66
C PRO A 723 -14.02 -7.25 39.62
N ILE A 724 -14.22 -7.97 38.52
CA ILE A 724 -15.16 -7.61 37.46
C ILE A 724 -16.58 -7.98 37.93
N ILE A 725 -17.48 -7.00 37.98
CA ILE A 725 -18.87 -7.19 38.41
C ILE A 725 -19.82 -7.11 37.21
N GLY A 726 -20.89 -7.92 37.25
CA GLY A 726 -21.85 -8.02 36.17
C GLY A 726 -21.24 -8.58 34.88
N ARG A 727 -21.97 -8.40 33.77
CA ARG A 727 -21.56 -8.87 32.44
C ARG A 727 -20.63 -7.86 31.76
N ILE A 728 -19.53 -8.35 31.20
CA ILE A 728 -18.66 -7.57 30.30
C ILE A 728 -19.46 -7.18 29.06
N CYS A 729 -19.41 -5.89 28.72
CA CYS A 729 -20.06 -5.31 27.54
C CYS A 729 -19.10 -5.29 26.33
N MET A 730 -19.61 -4.87 25.18
CA MET A 730 -18.81 -4.82 23.94
C MET A 730 -17.55 -3.97 24.09
N ASP A 731 -17.68 -2.81 24.75
CA ASP A 731 -16.65 -1.77 24.80
C ASP A 731 -16.25 -1.35 26.21
N GLN A 732 -16.94 -1.88 27.23
CA GLN A 732 -16.80 -1.47 28.63
C GLN A 732 -16.92 -2.64 29.60
N THR A 733 -16.28 -2.48 30.75
CA THR A 733 -16.29 -3.46 31.86
C THR A 733 -16.52 -2.73 33.18
N ILE A 734 -17.33 -3.27 34.07
CA ILE A 734 -17.59 -2.69 35.39
C ILE A 734 -16.80 -3.49 36.44
N ILE A 735 -16.18 -2.80 37.38
CA ILE A 735 -15.40 -3.38 38.46
C ILE A 735 -15.84 -2.82 39.82
N ASP A 736 -15.66 -3.62 40.87
CA ASP A 736 -15.83 -3.17 42.26
C ASP A 736 -14.52 -2.52 42.75
N VAL A 737 -14.62 -1.27 43.19
CA VAL A 737 -13.51 -0.47 43.72
C VAL A 737 -13.78 0.01 45.14
N SER A 738 -14.70 -0.62 45.87
CA SER A 738 -15.14 -0.21 47.20
C SER A 738 -14.02 -0.18 48.24
N HIS A 739 -13.04 -1.06 48.12
CA HIS A 739 -11.88 -1.20 49.02
C HIS A 739 -10.63 -0.45 48.54
N ILE A 740 -10.73 0.29 47.44
CA ILE A 740 -9.61 1.02 46.83
C ILE A 740 -9.82 2.52 47.03
N ASP A 741 -8.98 3.12 47.86
CA ASP A 741 -9.04 4.55 48.15
C ASP A 741 -8.72 5.39 46.91
N LYS A 742 -9.43 6.50 46.74
CA LYS A 742 -9.15 7.55 45.74
C LYS A 742 -9.08 7.09 44.27
N VAL A 743 -9.92 6.14 43.85
CA VAL A 743 -10.13 5.86 42.40
C VAL A 743 -10.92 6.99 41.74
N CYS A 744 -10.39 7.52 40.63
CA CYS A 744 -10.91 8.62 39.83
C CYS A 744 -11.03 8.26 38.34
N ALA A 745 -11.85 9.01 37.60
CA ALA A 745 -11.86 8.92 36.15
C ALA A 745 -10.50 9.36 35.58
N GLY A 746 -10.00 8.66 34.57
CA GLY A 746 -8.67 8.84 34.00
C GLY A 746 -7.59 7.93 34.60
N ASP A 747 -7.84 7.29 35.76
CA ASP A 747 -6.89 6.33 36.33
C ASP A 747 -6.65 5.13 35.41
N VAL A 748 -5.50 4.48 35.57
CA VAL A 748 -5.11 3.32 34.76
C VAL A 748 -5.41 2.02 35.51
N ALA A 749 -6.20 1.17 34.88
CA ALA A 749 -6.38 -0.22 35.26
C ALA A 749 -5.46 -1.12 34.43
N VAL A 750 -4.72 -2.01 35.09
CA VAL A 750 -3.93 -3.06 34.43
C VAL A 750 -4.78 -4.32 34.32
N ILE A 751 -5.05 -4.74 33.09
CA ILE A 751 -5.83 -5.93 32.75
C ILE A 751 -4.92 -7.15 32.65
N ILE A 752 -3.77 -6.98 32.00
CA ILE A 752 -2.67 -7.96 31.90
C ILE A 752 -1.38 -7.18 32.15
N GLY A 753 -0.48 -7.72 32.96
CA GLY A 753 0.80 -7.11 33.29
C GLY A 753 0.98 -6.88 34.79
N SER A 754 2.03 -6.15 35.12
CA SER A 754 2.41 -5.83 36.51
C SER A 754 2.05 -4.39 36.86
N GLY A 755 1.73 -4.16 38.13
CA GLY A 755 1.67 -2.84 38.75
C GLY A 755 2.29 -2.89 40.14
N ASP A 756 2.29 -1.77 40.85
CA ASP A 756 2.65 -1.75 42.28
C ASP A 756 1.80 -2.80 43.00
N GLY A 757 2.31 -3.58 43.96
CA GLY A 757 1.48 -4.51 44.74
C GLY A 757 0.96 -5.79 44.04
N GLY A 758 1.25 -6.04 42.75
CA GLY A 758 0.98 -7.36 42.15
C GLY A 758 1.01 -7.43 40.62
N SER A 759 0.74 -8.62 40.08
CA SER A 759 0.67 -8.88 38.64
C SER A 759 -0.54 -9.73 38.26
N ILE A 760 -1.10 -9.47 37.08
CA ILE A 760 -2.11 -10.31 36.43
C ILE A 760 -1.52 -10.88 35.15
N ARG A 761 -1.35 -12.20 35.08
CA ARG A 761 -0.79 -12.88 33.91
C ARG A 761 -1.88 -13.28 32.92
N ALA A 762 -1.54 -13.34 31.64
CA ALA A 762 -2.45 -13.81 30.61
C ALA A 762 -2.89 -15.27 30.84
N SER A 763 -2.00 -16.12 31.38
CA SER A 763 -2.28 -17.49 31.79
C SER A 763 -3.36 -17.60 32.89
N GLN A 764 -3.42 -16.63 33.81
CA GLN A 764 -4.45 -16.57 34.85
C GLN A 764 -5.83 -16.23 34.26
N LEU A 765 -5.88 -15.30 33.30
CA LEU A 765 -7.10 -14.99 32.56
C LEU A 765 -7.57 -16.20 31.75
N ALA A 766 -6.63 -16.90 31.10
CA ALA A 766 -6.92 -18.10 30.32
C ALA A 766 -7.58 -19.17 31.19
N ALA A 767 -6.98 -19.49 32.35
CA ALA A 767 -7.54 -20.45 33.30
C ALA A 767 -8.95 -20.04 33.78
N SER A 768 -9.14 -18.75 34.09
CA SER A 768 -10.44 -18.22 34.56
C SER A 768 -11.52 -18.23 33.46
N ALA A 769 -11.10 -18.11 32.20
CA ALA A 769 -11.98 -18.16 31.04
C ALA A 769 -12.18 -19.59 30.49
N GLY A 770 -11.48 -20.60 31.00
CA GLY A 770 -11.53 -21.97 30.51
C GLY A 770 -10.86 -22.17 29.15
N THR A 771 -9.76 -21.46 28.89
CA THR A 771 -8.99 -21.56 27.63
C THR A 771 -7.48 -21.52 27.89
N ILE A 772 -6.67 -21.44 26.82
CA ILE A 772 -5.22 -21.34 26.79
C ILE A 772 -4.75 -19.89 26.58
N THR A 773 -3.55 -19.57 27.07
CA THR A 773 -2.91 -18.25 26.98
C THR A 773 -2.84 -17.73 25.55
N ASN A 774 -2.60 -18.62 24.57
CA ASN A 774 -2.51 -18.28 23.15
C ASN A 774 -3.82 -17.64 22.65
N GLU A 775 -4.96 -18.15 23.09
CA GLU A 775 -6.26 -17.60 22.71
C GLU A 775 -6.45 -16.21 23.30
N ILE A 776 -6.16 -16.03 24.60
CA ILE A 776 -6.29 -14.72 25.28
C ILE A 776 -5.50 -13.64 24.53
N LEU A 777 -4.26 -13.93 24.17
CA LEU A 777 -3.39 -12.96 23.52
C LEU A 777 -3.78 -12.71 22.05
N SER A 778 -4.08 -13.77 21.29
CA SER A 778 -4.49 -13.63 19.88
C SER A 778 -5.87 -12.99 19.68
N ARG A 779 -6.73 -12.99 20.71
CA ARG A 779 -8.02 -12.29 20.69
C ARG A 779 -7.92 -10.78 20.79
N LEU A 780 -6.77 -10.24 21.18
CA LEU A 780 -6.56 -8.79 21.25
C LEU A 780 -6.70 -8.20 19.84
N GLY A 781 -7.86 -7.63 19.55
CA GLY A 781 -8.20 -7.14 18.23
C GLY A 781 -7.47 -5.85 17.87
N ASN A 782 -7.65 -5.38 16.64
CA ASN A 782 -7.00 -4.16 16.15
C ASN A 782 -7.48 -2.89 16.85
N ARG A 783 -8.49 -2.91 17.73
CA ARG A 783 -8.96 -1.73 18.47
C ARG A 783 -8.05 -1.29 19.63
N LEU A 784 -7.11 -2.15 20.02
CA LEU A 784 -6.09 -1.85 21.01
C LEU A 784 -4.81 -1.37 20.31
N PRO A 785 -4.40 -0.10 20.44
CA PRO A 785 -3.09 0.34 19.98
C PRO A 785 -1.99 -0.45 20.68
N ARG A 786 -0.94 -0.82 19.93
CA ARG A 786 0.28 -1.43 20.47
C ARG A 786 1.35 -0.35 20.58
N ILE A 787 1.89 -0.16 21.77
CA ILE A 787 2.85 0.88 22.09
C ILE A 787 4.16 0.20 22.50
N PRO A 788 5.21 0.26 21.67
CA PRO A 788 6.55 -0.17 22.08
C PRO A 788 7.02 0.60 23.30
N VAL A 789 7.52 -0.12 24.30
CA VAL A 789 8.18 0.45 25.47
C VAL A 789 9.57 -0.18 25.62
N LYS A 790 10.51 0.60 26.14
CA LYS A 790 11.82 0.14 26.59
C LYS A 790 11.94 0.52 28.06
N ALA A 791 12.62 -0.31 28.85
CA ALA A 791 12.95 0.07 30.21
C ALA A 791 13.79 1.36 30.16
N PHE A 792 13.29 2.42 30.80
CA PHE A 792 14.13 3.56 31.15
C PHE A 792 15.15 3.05 32.18
N HIS A 793 16.28 2.52 31.71
CA HIS A 793 17.46 2.51 32.56
C HIS A 793 17.86 3.97 32.68
N ALA A 794 17.46 4.60 33.79
CA ALA A 794 18.12 5.81 34.25
C ALA A 794 19.60 5.46 34.35
N ILE A 795 20.39 5.93 33.38
CA ILE A 795 21.82 6.09 33.55
C ILE A 795 21.90 7.18 34.63
N MET A 796 21.97 6.74 35.89
CA MET A 796 22.55 7.60 36.92
C MET A 796 24.01 7.77 36.51
N ASP A 797 24.34 8.96 36.04
CA ASP A 797 25.69 9.49 36.14
C ASP A 797 26.05 9.49 37.64
N SER A 798 26.64 8.39 38.11
CA SER A 798 27.45 8.35 39.32
C SER A 798 28.91 8.22 38.89
N ASP A 799 29.42 9.31 38.33
CA ASP A 799 30.85 9.68 38.36
C ASP A 799 30.92 11.22 38.41
N ARG A 800 30.55 11.75 39.58
CA ARG A 800 31.05 12.99 40.17
C ARG A 800 31.08 12.86 41.68
#